data_AF-Q22S60-F1
#
_entry.id   AF-Q22S60-F1
#
_cell.length_a   1.000
_cell.length_b   1.000
_cell.length_c   1.000
_cell.angle_alpha   90.00
_cell.angle_beta   90.00
_cell.angle_gamma   90.00
#
_symmetry.space_group_name_H-M   'P 1'
#
loop_
_entity.id
_entity.type
_entity.pdbx_description
1 polymer ?
#
loop_
_entity_poly.entity_id
_entity_poly.type
_entity_poly.pdbx_seq_one_letter_code
_entity_poly.pdbx_strand_id
1 'polypeptide(L)'
;MKRNQKLALVTIGGSAIAAAAFYYFYKRRQNIQYRYQSILKSFSQQVFTCDQFQLNNMSLKFDQLIHLATYDESDNQRTLAEKLEFQQKDQLENEGNCKKGFRQGSQFYECLDCSLIRREIQKTKKSIEEDQFYLALCEECFLTPQHKGHRYKKIEGGDTIQFKCHCGESNIMDKNCFCNNHRGFEKSKGFFEKEYLTNTKLWKGIEVFFLDMFHLLFDNMVDLIKMNENGRVIDENQKQSNNMQKKNKKDCITLEQYKHRTERINFILRLILNKFNELLEINPNIIHFIPIIFSKTLKKPIALQFKRLDKIIPDKCKWARIFKEQKEINNDLTIYEYLLLSYELVDDQNDEIVAEILRAALKVNNTFYLTLCEKFMKMFAFSCRIQNAIVKNGNYNVGFFPSLSYLVIDYISFQSTFDHLIETLGDDILGPLSYLNAYLSAKSSVISDFDEQLYILLNICFEMLRFVNQLKVLFLKYPEGIISNLYKICFALFTNNSIQINQEISKNLPENIKQKLQKMYVYSQYRQIEKIMIFAFVNICEGLLLINNEELIQKVLPLFVHYFYLGVHNSQLFLNNLAKQKIEFCSFSATIISHLPLLVALSERKMFSESVVKNFFAKNFKFKTEQDRKNFFRSLHLIASKFIIINSEPGIMSQTEVWLLMVNNNQFNQGLKSFMQALKDFLFLPYYRIYDFFTLTHSLILLADDQPFISTPESLISRYLQGCDNLKQNNDLTQLIKNYQFFYILCQNLIDSTPFYNVFSKCHDLYFPELSQNDENQKIFQQNINEIIITCINQQGDKKIYIKDVEQFSKIILDQTNLIESNIQQVCTFEDQSQNIQSQYLKIQNGYKQKLYYRHLLRVKEGLEDLCIVASDVNNQNYSILGSDFKLQNLFPYQREIYKKLILNEEFIGQIVSINLNAETKPAFFSAINHIILLAIQLIQSKSELELFSEEEITKIEKIESILKNEQLKEKYMNVNNNLSAAQKQDLQYTMKINQMISEYLNQKE
;
A
#
# COMPACT_ATOMS: atom_id res chain seq x y z
N MET A 1 -8.74 -62.84 52.22
CA MET A 1 -7.32 -62.37 52.24
C MET A 1 -6.52 -63.18 53.25
N LYS A 2 -5.38 -63.75 52.84
CA LYS A 2 -4.48 -64.49 53.75
C LYS A 2 -3.72 -63.51 54.67
N ARG A 3 -3.40 -63.91 55.92
CA ARG A 3 -2.77 -63.07 56.97
C ARG A 3 -1.51 -62.32 56.47
N ASN A 4 -0.71 -62.94 55.61
CA ASN A 4 0.50 -62.33 55.03
C ASN A 4 0.20 -61.17 54.06
N GLN A 5 -0.94 -61.17 53.36
CA GLN A 5 -1.35 -60.04 52.52
C GLN A 5 -1.84 -58.85 53.35
N LYS A 6 -2.52 -59.09 54.48
CA LYS A 6 -2.88 -58.04 55.44
C LYS A 6 -1.63 -57.44 56.09
N LEU A 7 -0.68 -58.27 56.49
CA LEU A 7 0.59 -57.78 57.06
C LEU A 7 1.36 -56.94 56.04
N ALA A 8 1.52 -57.42 54.80
CA ALA A 8 2.16 -56.66 53.73
C ALA A 8 1.47 -55.31 53.45
N LEU A 9 0.14 -55.27 53.40
CA LEU A 9 -0.62 -54.03 53.23
C LEU A 9 -0.47 -53.07 54.42
N VAL A 10 -0.42 -53.58 55.65
CA VAL A 10 -0.20 -52.75 56.86
C VAL A 10 1.24 -52.25 56.91
N THR A 11 2.23 -53.05 56.52
CA THR A 11 3.64 -52.62 56.47
C THR A 11 3.88 -51.60 55.35
N ILE A 12 3.29 -51.81 54.16
CA ILE A 12 3.36 -50.86 53.06
C ILE A 12 2.60 -49.57 53.41
N GLY A 13 1.40 -49.68 53.99
CA GLY A 13 0.61 -48.54 54.46
C GLY A 13 1.31 -47.76 55.58
N GLY A 14 1.88 -48.45 56.57
CA GLY A 14 2.65 -47.85 57.65
C GLY A 14 3.94 -47.18 57.17
N SER A 15 4.64 -47.81 56.22
CA SER A 15 5.84 -47.22 55.59
C SER A 15 5.49 -45.99 54.75
N ALA A 16 4.35 -46.01 54.05
CA ALA A 16 3.86 -44.86 53.30
C ALA A 16 3.47 -43.70 54.23
N ILE A 17 2.84 -43.98 55.38
CA ILE A 17 2.52 -42.96 56.39
C ILE A 17 3.79 -42.40 57.02
N ALA A 18 4.77 -43.23 57.36
CA ALA A 18 6.05 -42.77 57.92
C ALA A 18 6.85 -41.95 56.90
N ALA A 19 6.88 -42.37 55.64
CA ALA A 19 7.50 -41.60 54.55
C ALA A 19 6.77 -40.28 54.31
N ALA A 20 5.43 -40.25 54.36
CA ALA A 20 4.64 -39.03 54.24
C ALA A 20 4.87 -38.07 55.42
N ALA A 21 4.95 -38.59 56.65
CA ALA A 21 5.25 -37.80 57.85
C ALA A 21 6.68 -37.26 57.82
N PHE A 22 7.66 -38.08 57.45
CA PHE A 22 9.05 -37.64 57.25
C PHE A 22 9.13 -36.56 56.17
N TYR A 23 8.51 -36.79 55.01
CA TYR A 23 8.45 -35.83 53.91
C TYR A 23 7.77 -34.52 54.32
N TYR A 24 6.71 -34.58 55.13
CA TYR A 24 6.02 -33.42 55.69
C TYR A 24 6.93 -32.61 56.62
N PHE A 25 7.60 -33.23 57.60
CA PHE A 25 8.51 -32.53 58.52
C PHE A 25 9.80 -32.05 57.84
N TYR A 26 10.33 -32.82 56.89
CA TYR A 26 11.47 -32.44 56.06
C TYR A 26 11.13 -31.22 55.19
N LYS A 27 9.98 -31.20 54.52
CA LYS A 27 9.48 -30.01 53.83
C LYS A 27 9.40 -28.84 54.79
N ARG A 28 8.80 -29.01 55.98
CA ARG A 28 8.60 -27.94 56.97
C ARG A 28 9.90 -27.31 57.48
N ARG A 29 11.02 -28.05 57.50
CA ARG A 29 12.36 -27.56 57.88
C ARG A 29 13.19 -26.95 56.74
N GLN A 30 12.78 -27.12 55.48
CA GLN A 30 13.50 -26.50 54.35
C GLN A 30 13.25 -24.99 54.29
N ASN A 31 14.34 -24.24 54.07
CA ASN A 31 14.29 -22.82 53.72
C ASN A 31 13.38 -22.61 52.49
N ILE A 32 12.56 -21.55 52.51
CA ILE A 32 11.65 -21.17 51.43
C ILE A 32 12.36 -21.11 50.08
N GLN A 33 13.59 -20.59 50.02
CA GLN A 33 14.36 -20.50 48.79
C GLN A 33 14.67 -21.89 48.19
N TYR A 34 14.98 -22.87 49.04
CA TYR A 34 15.19 -24.25 48.60
C TYR A 34 13.89 -24.89 48.10
N ARG A 35 12.76 -24.62 48.77
CA ARG A 35 11.45 -25.10 48.32
C ARG A 35 11.09 -24.51 46.96
N TYR A 36 11.30 -23.20 46.77
CA TYR A 36 11.08 -22.52 45.50
C TYR A 36 11.91 -23.18 44.39
N GLN A 37 13.22 -23.34 44.59
CA GLN A 37 14.11 -23.98 43.60
C GLN A 37 13.72 -25.44 43.30
N SER A 38 13.30 -26.20 44.31
CA SER A 38 12.86 -27.59 44.15
C SER A 38 11.58 -27.69 43.32
N ILE A 39 10.59 -26.83 43.60
CA ILE A 39 9.34 -26.77 42.82
C ILE A 39 9.62 -26.25 41.41
N LEU A 40 10.49 -25.25 41.24
CA LEU A 40 10.88 -24.71 39.94
C LEU A 40 11.51 -25.80 39.07
N LYS A 41 12.44 -26.57 39.65
CA LYS A 41 13.05 -27.72 38.98
C LYS A 41 12.01 -28.77 38.61
N SER A 42 11.11 -29.12 39.54
CA SER A 42 10.02 -30.06 39.26
C SER A 42 9.10 -29.57 38.14
N PHE A 43 8.74 -28.29 38.14
CA PHE A 43 7.90 -27.67 37.11
C PHE A 43 8.60 -27.73 35.74
N SER A 44 9.88 -27.30 35.68
CA SER A 44 10.67 -27.28 34.43
C SER A 44 10.79 -28.66 33.78
N GLN A 45 10.86 -29.73 34.57
CA GLN A 45 10.94 -31.09 34.05
C GLN A 45 9.57 -31.61 33.62
N GLN A 46 8.56 -31.43 34.47
CA GLN A 46 7.28 -32.10 34.28
C GLN A 46 6.41 -31.46 33.20
N VAL A 47 6.49 -30.14 32.98
CA VAL A 47 5.66 -29.44 31.99
C VAL A 47 5.87 -29.98 30.57
N PHE A 48 7.07 -30.48 30.27
CA PHE A 48 7.42 -31.08 28.97
C PHE A 48 7.25 -32.60 28.90
N THR A 49 7.00 -33.28 30.02
CA THR A 49 6.91 -34.75 30.07
C THR A 49 5.54 -35.28 30.49
N CYS A 50 4.63 -34.42 30.96
CA CYS A 50 3.34 -34.84 31.52
C CYS A 50 2.23 -34.93 30.47
N ASP A 51 1.29 -35.86 30.67
CA ASP A 51 0.12 -36.03 29.80
C ASP A 51 -0.88 -34.85 29.96
N GLN A 52 -1.83 -34.73 29.03
CA GLN A 52 -2.78 -33.59 28.98
C GLN A 52 -3.56 -33.36 30.28
N PHE A 53 -3.95 -34.42 30.98
CA PHE A 53 -4.67 -34.32 32.26
C PHE A 53 -3.79 -33.74 33.39
N GLN A 54 -2.47 -33.96 33.35
CA GLN A 54 -1.53 -33.50 34.36
C GLN A 54 -1.08 -32.04 34.13
N LEU A 55 -1.32 -31.47 32.95
CA LEU A 55 -1.11 -30.04 32.67
C LEU A 55 -1.97 -29.13 33.56
N ASN A 56 -3.21 -29.52 33.86
CA ASN A 56 -4.08 -28.73 34.75
C ASN A 56 -3.47 -28.55 36.14
N ASN A 57 -2.74 -29.55 36.64
CA ASN A 57 -2.02 -29.46 37.91
C ASN A 57 -0.78 -28.55 37.84
N MET A 58 -0.30 -28.20 36.64
CA MET A 58 0.85 -27.29 36.47
C MET A 58 0.47 -25.84 36.77
N SER A 59 -0.78 -25.42 36.53
CA SER A 59 -1.25 -24.09 36.94
C SER A 59 -1.12 -23.90 38.46
N LEU A 60 -1.53 -24.92 39.25
CA LEU A 60 -1.40 -24.88 40.70
C LEU A 60 0.07 -24.79 41.16
N LYS A 61 0.98 -25.49 40.47
CA LYS A 61 2.43 -25.39 40.76
C LYS A 61 2.98 -24.01 40.39
N PHE A 62 2.49 -23.43 39.32
CA PHE A 62 2.83 -22.07 38.89
C PHE A 62 2.40 -21.04 39.94
N ASP A 63 1.19 -21.17 40.49
CA ASP A 63 0.68 -20.33 41.58
C ASP A 63 1.47 -20.52 42.89
N GLN A 64 1.87 -21.75 43.19
CA GLN A 64 2.74 -22.04 44.33
C GLN A 64 4.12 -21.36 44.20
N LEU A 65 4.65 -21.26 42.98
CA LEU A 65 5.93 -20.62 42.74
C LEU A 65 5.88 -19.12 43.02
N ILE A 66 4.85 -18.40 42.56
CA ILE A 66 4.72 -16.97 42.86
C ILE A 66 4.46 -16.73 44.35
N HIS A 67 3.64 -17.56 45.00
CA HIS A 67 3.44 -17.49 46.45
C HIS A 67 4.74 -17.69 47.23
N LEU A 68 5.57 -18.66 46.84
CA LEU A 68 6.86 -18.90 47.51
C LEU A 68 7.87 -17.79 47.22
N ALA A 69 7.87 -17.23 46.01
CA ALA A 69 8.75 -16.13 45.65
C ALA A 69 8.42 -14.83 46.41
N THR A 70 7.13 -14.64 46.73
CA THR A 70 6.61 -13.47 47.46
C THR A 70 6.43 -13.70 48.95
N TYR A 71 6.83 -14.87 49.45
CA TYR A 71 6.61 -15.25 50.84
C TYR A 71 7.40 -14.34 51.79
N ASP A 72 6.71 -13.86 52.82
CA ASP A 72 7.32 -13.08 53.88
C ASP A 72 7.03 -13.70 55.25
N GLU A 73 8.08 -14.02 55.99
CA GLU A 73 7.97 -14.61 57.33
C GLU A 73 7.36 -13.63 58.33
N SER A 74 7.58 -12.31 58.16
CA SER A 74 6.97 -11.26 58.99
C SER A 74 5.48 -11.04 58.73
N ASP A 75 4.98 -11.47 57.57
CA ASP A 75 3.57 -11.32 57.17
C ASP A 75 3.09 -12.59 56.46
N ASN A 76 2.91 -13.64 57.28
CA ASN A 76 2.55 -14.98 56.82
C ASN A 76 1.03 -15.22 56.73
N GLN A 77 0.21 -14.25 57.14
CA GLN A 77 -1.26 -14.37 57.16
C GLN A 77 -1.91 -13.82 55.89
N ARG A 78 -1.30 -12.82 55.25
CA ARG A 78 -1.85 -12.21 54.04
C ARG A 78 -1.44 -12.96 52.78
N THR A 79 -2.42 -13.23 51.93
CA THR A 79 -2.25 -13.74 50.56
C THR A 79 -1.59 -12.69 49.65
N LEU A 80 -1.10 -13.11 48.48
CA LEU A 80 -0.53 -12.19 47.50
C LEU A 80 -1.54 -11.11 47.06
N ALA A 81 -2.81 -11.48 46.89
CA ALA A 81 -3.87 -10.54 46.53
C ALA A 81 -4.06 -9.48 47.63
N GLU A 82 -4.18 -9.90 48.89
CA GLU A 82 -4.32 -9.00 50.04
C GLU A 82 -3.07 -8.11 50.26
N LYS A 83 -1.89 -8.56 49.84
CA LYS A 83 -0.66 -7.77 49.89
C LYS A 83 -0.58 -6.70 48.80
N LEU A 84 -1.31 -6.88 47.69
CA LEU A 84 -1.31 -5.98 46.53
C LEU A 84 -2.54 -5.06 46.48
N GLU A 85 -3.54 -5.26 47.33
CA GLU A 85 -4.80 -4.50 47.31
C GLU A 85 -4.64 -3.08 47.88
N PHE A 86 -4.97 -2.06 47.08
CA PHE A 86 -4.94 -0.65 47.49
C PHE A 86 -6.23 -0.20 48.19
N GLN A 87 -6.10 0.58 49.27
CA GLN A 87 -7.24 1.19 49.97
C GLN A 87 -8.01 2.26 49.16
N GLN A 88 -7.51 2.70 47.99
CA GLN A 88 -8.11 3.74 47.13
C GLN A 88 -8.35 3.27 45.67
N LYS A 89 -8.64 1.99 45.47
CA LYS A 89 -8.83 1.36 44.14
C LYS A 89 -9.80 2.15 43.23
N ASP A 90 -10.96 2.56 43.76
CA ASP A 90 -12.00 3.26 43.00
C ASP A 90 -11.62 4.69 42.59
N GLN A 91 -10.76 5.36 43.35
CA GLN A 91 -10.29 6.71 42.98
C GLN A 91 -9.26 6.65 41.85
N LEU A 92 -8.40 5.63 41.84
CA LEU A 92 -7.31 5.47 40.87
C LEU A 92 -7.79 4.92 39.52
N GLU A 93 -8.78 4.03 39.51
CA GLU A 93 -9.37 3.51 38.27
C GLU A 93 -10.06 4.60 37.43
N ASN A 94 -10.59 5.63 38.10
CA ASN A 94 -11.30 6.75 37.46
C ASN A 94 -10.35 7.85 36.95
N GLU A 95 -9.10 7.92 37.44
CA GLU A 95 -8.14 8.99 37.11
C GLU A 95 -7.26 8.71 35.88
N GLY A 96 -7.19 7.46 35.40
CA GLY A 96 -6.33 7.03 34.30
C GLY A 96 -6.83 7.44 32.90
N ASN A 97 -6.94 6.46 31.99
CA ASN A 97 -7.45 6.68 30.64
C ASN A 97 -8.91 6.23 30.52
N CYS A 98 -9.61 6.81 29.55
CA CYS A 98 -10.99 6.42 29.30
C CYS A 98 -11.08 4.98 28.76
N LYS A 99 -11.79 4.11 29.49
CA LYS A 99 -11.98 2.70 29.10
C LYS A 99 -13.14 2.50 28.10
N LYS A 100 -13.83 3.55 27.67
CA LYS A 100 -14.98 3.44 26.74
C LYS A 100 -14.53 3.00 25.35
N GLY A 101 -14.95 1.80 24.96
CA GLY A 101 -14.78 1.23 23.63
C GLY A 101 -15.98 1.49 22.73
N PHE A 102 -15.81 1.20 21.45
CA PHE A 102 -16.81 1.45 20.42
C PHE A 102 -17.83 0.32 20.41
N ARG A 103 -19.11 0.64 20.55
CA ARG A 103 -20.22 -0.26 20.22
C ARG A 103 -20.88 0.26 18.94
N GLN A 104 -21.47 -0.64 18.17
CA GLN A 104 -22.27 -0.29 16.99
C GLN A 104 -23.28 0.83 17.33
N GLY A 105 -23.31 1.90 16.54
CA GLY A 105 -24.18 3.07 16.76
C GLY A 105 -23.71 4.07 17.83
N SER A 106 -22.55 3.84 18.48
CA SER A 106 -21.97 4.82 19.42
C SER A 106 -21.34 6.00 18.69
N GLN A 107 -21.46 7.19 19.28
CA GLN A 107 -20.91 8.42 18.71
C GLN A 107 -19.59 8.81 19.38
N PHE A 108 -18.58 9.09 18.56
CA PHE A 108 -17.25 9.53 19.00
C PHE A 108 -16.82 10.76 18.21
N TYR A 109 -15.83 11.46 18.74
CA TYR A 109 -15.39 12.77 18.29
C TYR A 109 -13.88 12.79 18.12
N GLU A 110 -13.40 13.28 16.98
CA GLU A 110 -12.01 13.65 16.82
C GLU A 110 -11.86 15.14 17.11
N CYS A 111 -11.13 15.50 18.16
CA CYS A 111 -10.80 16.90 18.43
C CYS A 111 -9.60 17.32 17.58
N LEU A 112 -9.86 18.12 16.54
CA LEU A 112 -8.87 18.49 15.52
C LEU A 112 -7.73 19.34 16.09
N ASP A 113 -8.00 20.09 17.16
CA ASP A 113 -7.02 20.95 17.81
C ASP A 113 -6.16 20.19 18.84
N CYS A 114 -6.59 19.00 19.29
CA CYS A 114 -5.88 18.22 20.31
C CYS A 114 -5.02 17.10 19.73
N SER A 115 -5.26 16.71 18.48
CA SER A 115 -4.49 15.67 17.78
C SER A 115 -3.08 16.17 17.50
N LEU A 116 -2.08 15.54 18.14
CA LEU A 116 -0.67 15.87 17.90
C LEU A 116 -0.27 15.58 16.45
N ILE A 117 -0.75 14.47 15.88
CA ILE A 117 -0.50 14.09 14.48
C ILE A 117 -1.03 15.15 13.53
N ARG A 118 -2.27 15.66 13.73
CA ARG A 118 -2.82 16.73 12.88
C ARG A 118 -2.00 18.01 12.99
N ARG A 119 -1.53 18.37 14.19
CA ARG A 119 -0.64 19.53 14.38
C ARG A 119 0.68 19.36 13.62
N GLU A 120 1.24 18.16 13.60
CA GLU A 120 2.45 17.85 12.84
C GLU A 120 2.22 17.94 11.32
N ILE A 121 1.13 17.35 10.81
CA ILE A 121 0.74 17.47 9.40
C ILE A 121 0.55 18.94 9.01
N GLN A 122 -0.17 19.73 9.82
CA GLN A 122 -0.40 21.16 9.59
C GLN A 122 0.88 21.99 9.56
N LYS A 123 1.85 21.72 10.47
CA LYS A 123 3.16 22.40 10.47
C LYS A 123 3.90 22.21 9.16
N THR A 124 3.67 21.08 8.49
CA THR A 124 4.31 20.76 7.22
C THR A 124 3.56 21.28 5.99
N LYS A 125 2.45 22.02 6.18
CA LYS A 125 1.53 22.49 5.13
C LYS A 125 0.94 21.38 4.25
N LYS A 126 1.08 20.12 4.64
CA LYS A 126 0.43 19.00 3.96
C LYS A 126 -1.06 19.02 4.24
N SER A 127 -1.87 18.66 3.25
CA SER A 127 -3.31 18.50 3.46
C SER A 127 -3.60 17.32 4.38
N ILE A 128 -4.51 17.50 5.32
CA ILE A 128 -4.97 16.38 6.15
C ILE A 128 -5.96 15.54 5.33
N GLU A 129 -5.81 14.22 5.38
CA GLU A 129 -6.77 13.31 4.76
C GLU A 129 -8.11 13.36 5.50
N GLU A 130 -9.19 13.57 4.74
CA GLU A 130 -10.54 13.76 5.30
C GLU A 130 -11.10 12.46 5.89
N ASP A 131 -10.75 11.30 5.32
CA ASP A 131 -11.28 9.99 5.73
C ASP A 131 -10.49 9.35 6.87
N GLN A 132 -9.31 9.88 7.20
CA GLN A 132 -8.47 9.33 8.27
C GLN A 132 -8.75 10.02 9.61
N PHE A 133 -8.95 9.21 10.65
CA PHE A 133 -9.10 9.66 12.03
C PHE A 133 -7.80 9.40 12.80
N TYR A 134 -7.25 10.45 13.42
CA TYR A 134 -5.98 10.39 14.13
C TYR A 134 -6.17 10.39 15.66
N LEU A 135 -7.37 10.76 16.13
CA LEU A 135 -7.72 10.81 17.55
C LEU A 135 -9.21 10.49 17.73
N ALA A 136 -9.56 9.62 18.66
CA ALA A 136 -10.93 9.25 18.98
C ALA A 136 -11.26 9.57 20.45
N LEU A 137 -12.26 10.41 20.71
CA LEU A 137 -12.75 10.74 22.04
C LEU A 137 -14.22 10.34 22.17
N CYS A 138 -14.58 9.69 23.27
CA CYS A 138 -16.00 9.45 23.55
C CYS A 138 -16.71 10.78 23.79
N GLU A 139 -18.03 10.80 23.59
CA GLU A 139 -18.86 11.98 23.77
C GLU A 139 -18.61 12.68 25.11
N GLU A 140 -18.58 11.94 26.22
CA GLU A 140 -18.33 12.51 27.54
C GLU A 140 -16.95 13.15 27.68
N CYS A 141 -15.90 12.54 27.13
CA CYS A 141 -14.56 13.13 27.20
C CYS A 141 -14.47 14.38 26.33
N PHE A 142 -15.09 14.34 25.15
CA PHE A 142 -15.13 15.48 24.23
C PHE A 142 -15.96 16.65 24.74
N LEU A 143 -17.09 16.41 25.42
CA LEU A 143 -17.96 17.46 25.96
C LEU A 143 -17.41 18.16 27.22
N THR A 144 -16.21 17.80 27.68
CA THR A 144 -15.64 18.39 28.88
C THR A 144 -15.18 19.83 28.65
N PRO A 145 -15.11 20.67 29.71
CA PRO A 145 -14.69 22.07 29.59
C PRO A 145 -13.33 22.26 28.91
N GLN A 146 -12.45 21.25 28.97
CA GLN A 146 -11.14 21.24 28.32
C GLN A 146 -11.17 21.28 26.79
N HIS A 147 -12.29 20.91 26.17
CA HIS A 147 -12.47 20.97 24.72
C HIS A 147 -13.43 22.09 24.30
N LYS A 148 -13.82 22.98 25.22
CA LYS A 148 -14.76 24.05 24.94
C LYS A 148 -14.17 24.99 23.87
N GLY A 149 -14.84 25.09 22.74
CA GLY A 149 -14.44 25.94 21.61
C GLY A 149 -13.46 25.28 20.63
N HIS A 150 -13.08 24.02 20.84
CA HIS A 150 -12.24 23.30 19.88
C HIS A 150 -13.06 22.83 18.67
N ARG A 151 -12.38 22.73 17.52
CA ARG A 151 -12.93 22.15 16.28
C ARG A 151 -12.91 20.63 16.36
N TYR A 152 -13.96 20.01 15.81
CA TYR A 152 -14.10 18.55 15.89
C TYR A 152 -14.79 17.94 14.67
N LYS A 153 -14.56 16.64 14.49
CA LYS A 153 -15.28 15.77 13.55
C LYS A 153 -16.02 14.68 14.32
N LYS A 154 -17.25 14.36 13.92
CA LYS A 154 -18.09 13.33 14.56
C LYS A 154 -18.02 12.01 13.77
N ILE A 155 -18.08 10.90 14.48
CA ILE A 155 -18.02 9.53 13.97
C ILE A 155 -19.19 8.73 14.53
N GLU A 156 -19.80 7.90 13.69
CA GLU A 156 -20.72 6.86 14.10
C GLU A 156 -20.03 5.50 13.94
N GLY A 157 -19.96 4.70 15.01
CA GLY A 157 -19.27 3.41 14.99
C GLY A 157 -19.97 2.40 14.07
N GLY A 158 -19.26 1.92 13.04
CA GLY A 158 -19.70 0.84 12.16
C GLY A 158 -19.27 -0.56 12.64
N ASP A 159 -19.79 -1.61 11.99
CA ASP A 159 -19.65 -3.02 12.40
C ASP A 159 -18.21 -3.53 12.51
N THR A 160 -17.26 -2.88 11.82
CA THR A 160 -15.86 -3.32 11.70
C THR A 160 -14.86 -2.45 12.45
N ILE A 161 -15.29 -1.35 13.08
CA ILE A 161 -14.38 -0.35 13.65
C ILE A 161 -14.33 -0.45 15.18
N GLN A 162 -13.26 -1.03 15.73
CA GLN A 162 -12.99 -1.09 17.17
C GLN A 162 -11.97 -0.03 17.61
N PHE A 163 -12.38 1.20 17.81
CA PHE A 163 -11.55 2.19 18.49
C PHE A 163 -11.77 2.12 20.02
N LYS A 164 -10.93 2.81 20.80
CA LYS A 164 -11.14 3.13 22.22
C LYS A 164 -10.93 4.63 22.41
N CYS A 165 -11.54 5.22 23.43
CA CYS A 165 -11.32 6.63 23.73
C CYS A 165 -9.84 6.88 24.09
N HIS A 166 -9.20 7.81 23.38
CA HIS A 166 -7.80 8.22 23.53
C HIS A 166 -7.59 9.28 24.62
N CYS A 167 -8.63 9.64 25.39
CA CYS A 167 -8.48 10.57 26.50
C CYS A 167 -7.54 9.98 27.57
N GLY A 168 -6.52 10.75 27.95
CA GLY A 168 -5.44 10.32 28.84
C GLY A 168 -4.19 9.75 28.12
N GLU A 169 -4.20 9.65 26.78
CA GLU A 169 -3.05 9.16 26.00
C GLU A 169 -2.18 10.32 25.51
N SER A 170 -1.16 10.68 26.29
CA SER A 170 -0.32 11.86 26.03
C SER A 170 0.51 11.78 24.76
N ASN A 171 0.64 10.59 24.18
CA ASN A 171 1.43 10.37 22.96
C ASN A 171 0.64 10.79 21.70
N ILE A 172 -0.70 10.85 21.77
CA ILE A 172 -1.58 11.18 20.63
C ILE A 172 -2.47 12.40 20.88
N MET A 173 -2.65 12.78 22.15
CA MET A 173 -3.46 13.93 22.56
C MET A 173 -2.68 14.89 23.45
N ASP A 174 -2.91 16.19 23.25
CA ASP A 174 -2.41 17.24 24.15
C ASP A 174 -2.91 17.02 25.59
N LYS A 175 -1.96 16.91 26.53
CA LYS A 175 -2.23 16.69 27.97
C LYS A 175 -3.14 17.74 28.59
N ASN A 176 -3.07 18.99 28.12
CA ASN A 176 -3.90 20.07 28.65
C ASN A 176 -5.39 19.87 28.32
N CYS A 177 -5.68 18.99 27.36
CA CYS A 177 -7.03 18.70 26.89
C CYS A 177 -7.61 17.44 27.54
N PHE A 178 -6.92 16.85 28.52
CA PHE A 178 -7.43 15.70 29.24
C PHE A 178 -8.64 16.09 30.07
N CYS A 179 -9.69 15.27 30.06
CA CYS A 179 -10.85 15.58 30.90
C CYS A 179 -10.49 15.46 32.38
N ASN A 180 -11.24 16.17 33.23
CA ASN A 180 -10.99 16.18 34.68
C ASN A 180 -11.02 14.79 35.33
N ASN A 181 -11.77 13.87 34.73
CA ASN A 181 -11.85 12.48 35.15
C ASN A 181 -10.61 11.71 34.69
N HIS A 182 -10.27 11.72 33.40
CA HIS A 182 -9.17 10.95 32.84
C HIS A 182 -7.90 11.80 32.67
N ARG A 183 -7.14 11.95 33.74
CA ARG A 183 -5.91 12.78 33.80
C ARG A 183 -4.66 12.06 33.29
N GLY A 184 -4.81 10.84 32.78
CA GLY A 184 -3.71 10.01 32.28
C GLY A 184 -2.93 9.30 33.39
N PHE A 185 -2.06 8.37 33.00
CA PHE A 185 -1.36 7.46 33.92
C PHE A 185 -0.17 8.08 34.71
N GLU A 186 0.09 9.38 34.61
CA GLU A 186 1.21 10.02 35.32
C GLU A 186 1.00 10.07 36.84
N LYS A 187 -0.24 10.23 37.31
CA LYS A 187 -0.53 10.22 38.75
C LYS A 187 -0.32 8.83 39.36
N SER A 188 -0.80 7.77 38.70
CA SER A 188 -0.65 6.39 39.18
C SER A 188 0.81 5.94 39.25
N LYS A 189 1.68 6.53 38.42
CA LYS A 189 3.13 6.26 38.46
C LYS A 189 3.75 6.59 39.82
N GLY A 190 3.48 7.77 40.37
CA GLY A 190 4.02 8.19 41.67
C GLY A 190 3.54 7.30 42.82
N PHE A 191 2.30 6.81 42.75
CA PHE A 191 1.78 5.84 43.72
C PHE A 191 2.48 4.49 43.60
N PHE A 192 2.63 3.98 42.38
CA PHE A 192 3.34 2.73 42.12
C PHE A 192 4.79 2.80 42.58
N GLU A 193 5.52 3.88 42.26
CA GLU A 193 6.93 4.05 42.67
C GLU A 193 7.06 4.06 44.20
N LYS A 194 6.16 4.76 44.90
CA LYS A 194 6.13 4.76 46.36
C LYS A 194 5.87 3.36 46.92
N GLU A 195 4.90 2.64 46.37
CA GLU A 195 4.57 1.28 46.78
C GLU A 195 5.72 0.29 46.51
N TYR A 196 6.35 0.40 45.33
CA TYR A 196 7.50 -0.39 44.91
C TYR A 196 8.67 -0.22 45.89
N LEU A 197 8.88 1.01 46.37
CA LEU A 197 9.88 1.32 47.38
C LEU A 197 9.49 0.84 48.78
N THR A 198 8.22 0.95 49.20
CA THR A 198 7.80 0.52 50.55
C THR A 198 7.72 -1.00 50.70
N ASN A 199 7.34 -1.73 49.65
CA ASN A 199 7.17 -3.18 49.65
C ASN A 199 8.24 -3.90 48.81
N THR A 200 9.50 -3.47 48.90
CA THR A 200 10.58 -3.95 47.99
C THR A 200 10.73 -5.48 47.98
N LYS A 201 10.56 -6.16 49.12
CA LYS A 201 10.69 -7.63 49.21
C LYS A 201 9.63 -8.35 48.37
N LEU A 202 8.38 -7.88 48.42
CA LEU A 202 7.26 -8.42 47.65
C LEU A 202 7.53 -8.27 46.15
N TRP A 203 7.80 -7.05 45.70
CA TRP A 203 8.01 -6.75 44.28
C TRP A 203 9.25 -7.44 43.71
N LYS A 204 10.32 -7.56 44.50
CA LYS A 204 11.51 -8.32 44.10
C LYS A 204 11.22 -9.81 44.01
N GLY A 205 10.33 -10.34 44.85
CA GLY A 205 9.80 -11.70 44.75
C GLY A 205 9.03 -11.92 43.46
N ILE A 206 8.11 -11.01 43.11
CA ILE A 206 7.37 -11.04 41.85
C ILE A 206 8.33 -10.94 40.65
N GLU A 207 9.32 -10.05 40.69
CA GLU A 207 10.36 -9.92 39.66
C GLU A 207 11.11 -11.24 39.46
N VAL A 208 11.65 -11.82 40.54
CA VAL A 208 12.40 -13.09 40.46
C VAL A 208 11.54 -14.21 39.87
N PHE A 209 10.27 -14.28 40.27
CA PHE A 209 9.32 -15.25 39.73
C PHE A 209 9.19 -15.14 38.21
N PHE A 210 8.89 -13.95 37.69
CA PHE A 210 8.74 -13.75 36.24
C PHE A 210 10.05 -13.99 35.49
N LEU A 211 11.19 -13.52 36.00
CA LEU A 211 12.49 -13.76 35.36
C LEU A 211 12.82 -15.26 35.25
N ASP A 212 12.47 -16.04 36.26
CA ASP A 212 12.70 -17.49 36.25
C ASP A 212 11.76 -18.22 35.29
N MET A 213 10.51 -17.77 35.16
CA MET A 213 9.54 -18.31 34.19
C MET A 213 9.90 -17.94 32.75
N PHE A 214 10.30 -16.69 32.49
CA PHE A 214 10.78 -16.28 31.16
C PHE A 214 12.08 -16.98 30.79
N HIS A 215 13.00 -17.17 31.74
CA HIS A 215 14.20 -17.95 31.47
C HIS A 215 13.86 -19.39 31.05
N LEU A 216 12.95 -20.05 31.78
CA LEU A 216 12.48 -21.39 31.40
C LEU A 216 11.84 -21.39 30.00
N LEU A 217 10.99 -20.40 29.70
CA LEU A 217 10.35 -20.26 28.39
C LEU A 217 11.38 -20.14 27.27
N PHE A 218 12.28 -19.17 27.37
CA PHE A 218 13.22 -18.85 26.29
C PHE A 218 14.31 -19.90 26.13
N ASP A 219 14.77 -20.55 27.19
CA ASP A 219 15.75 -21.62 27.06
C ASP A 219 15.21 -22.76 26.19
N ASN A 220 13.93 -23.11 26.35
CA ASN A 220 13.25 -24.12 25.54
C ASN A 220 12.92 -23.63 24.12
N MET A 221 12.49 -22.38 23.96
CA MET A 221 12.27 -21.79 22.62
C MET A 221 13.56 -21.80 21.80
N VAL A 222 14.66 -21.30 22.37
CA VAL A 222 15.98 -21.23 21.74
C VAL A 222 16.48 -22.60 21.31
N ASP A 223 16.37 -23.60 22.18
CA ASP A 223 16.79 -24.97 21.87
C ASP A 223 15.94 -25.57 20.73
N LEU A 224 14.62 -25.33 20.71
CA LEU A 224 13.72 -25.84 19.68
C LEU A 224 13.95 -25.17 18.31
N ILE A 225 14.13 -23.85 18.30
CA ILE A 225 14.46 -23.07 17.11
C ILE A 225 15.79 -23.53 16.50
N LYS A 226 16.82 -23.68 17.34
CA LYS A 226 18.14 -24.18 16.93
C LYS A 226 18.04 -25.55 16.26
N MET A 227 17.16 -26.44 16.74
CA MET A 227 16.95 -27.75 16.11
C MET A 227 16.32 -27.62 14.73
N ASN A 228 15.34 -26.72 14.57
CA ASN A 228 14.66 -26.49 13.30
C ASN A 228 15.62 -25.92 12.23
N GLU A 229 16.34 -24.85 12.55
CA GLU A 229 17.28 -24.22 11.60
C GLU A 229 18.43 -25.14 11.16
N ASN A 230 18.87 -26.05 12.04
CA ASN A 230 19.89 -27.03 11.71
C ASN A 230 19.35 -28.27 10.95
N GLY A 231 18.08 -28.25 10.52
CA GLY A 231 17.46 -29.35 9.76
C GLY A 231 17.29 -30.64 10.55
N ARG A 232 17.18 -30.56 11.89
CA ARG A 232 17.05 -31.74 12.78
C ARG A 232 15.60 -32.12 13.08
N VAL A 233 14.62 -31.44 12.47
CA VAL A 233 13.20 -31.80 12.49
C VAL A 233 12.89 -32.59 11.22
N ILE A 234 12.44 -33.83 11.38
CA ILE A 234 12.24 -34.76 10.26
C ILE A 234 10.82 -35.33 10.21
N ASP A 235 10.35 -35.60 9.00
CA ASP A 235 9.09 -36.31 8.75
C ASP A 235 9.22 -37.78 9.16
N GLU A 236 8.15 -38.40 9.68
CA GLU A 236 8.18 -39.77 10.22
C GLU A 236 8.60 -40.79 9.15
N ASN A 237 8.15 -40.57 7.91
CA ASN A 237 8.52 -41.38 6.75
C ASN A 237 10.01 -41.26 6.38
N GLN A 238 10.63 -40.11 6.64
CA GLN A 238 12.08 -39.89 6.42
C GLN A 238 12.94 -40.53 7.51
N LYS A 239 12.38 -40.69 8.73
CA LYS A 239 13.05 -41.37 9.84
C LYS A 239 13.21 -42.87 9.58
N GLN A 240 12.30 -43.45 8.80
CA GLN A 240 12.33 -44.86 8.38
C GLN A 240 13.19 -45.10 7.13
N SER A 241 13.22 -44.18 6.16
CA SER A 241 13.98 -44.34 4.90
C SER A 241 15.45 -43.97 4.97
N ASN A 242 15.87 -43.12 5.93
CA ASN A 242 17.26 -42.74 6.08
C ASN A 242 18.05 -43.80 6.89
N ASN A 243 18.83 -44.61 6.17
CA ASN A 243 20.06 -45.26 6.67
C ASN A 243 21.17 -44.24 6.99
N MET A 244 20.82 -43.05 7.53
CA MET A 244 21.79 -42.07 7.96
C MET A 244 22.55 -42.60 9.19
N GLN A 245 23.87 -42.48 9.09
CA GLN A 245 24.90 -42.99 9.99
C GLN A 245 24.47 -43.02 11.47
N LYS A 246 24.70 -44.18 12.12
CA LYS A 246 24.37 -44.49 13.52
C LYS A 246 24.84 -43.47 14.58
N LYS A 247 25.63 -42.45 14.22
CA LYS A 247 26.11 -41.39 15.12
C LYS A 247 25.15 -40.20 15.31
N ASN A 248 24.23 -39.89 14.36
CA ASN A 248 23.39 -38.68 14.42
C ASN A 248 21.90 -38.92 14.77
N LYS A 249 21.46 -40.17 14.98
CA LYS A 249 20.05 -40.51 15.28
C LYS A 249 19.54 -40.02 16.64
N LYS A 250 20.41 -39.67 17.59
CA LYS A 250 20.01 -39.23 18.94
C LYS A 250 19.54 -37.77 19.02
N ASP A 251 19.84 -36.94 18.01
CA ASP A 251 19.65 -35.48 18.10
C ASP A 251 18.53 -34.93 17.20
N CYS A 252 17.74 -35.80 16.55
CA CYS A 252 16.64 -35.40 15.67
C CYS A 252 15.27 -35.70 16.29
N ILE A 253 14.31 -34.79 16.14
CA ILE A 253 12.93 -34.94 16.61
C ILE A 253 11.94 -35.08 15.44
N THR A 254 10.83 -35.78 15.66
CA THR A 254 9.75 -35.85 14.65
C THR A 254 8.98 -34.53 14.61
N LEU A 255 8.26 -34.28 13.50
CA LEU A 255 7.37 -33.13 13.39
C LEU A 255 6.29 -33.11 14.50
N GLU A 256 5.77 -34.27 14.90
CA GLU A 256 4.82 -34.38 16.01
C GLU A 256 5.45 -33.99 17.36
N GLN A 257 6.69 -34.44 17.62
CA GLN A 257 7.45 -34.03 18.81
C GLN A 257 7.76 -32.53 18.81
N TYR A 258 8.02 -31.94 17.64
CA TYR A 258 8.19 -30.51 17.49
C TYR A 258 6.89 -29.77 17.87
N LYS A 259 5.74 -30.18 17.31
CA LYS A 259 4.42 -29.60 17.62
C LYS A 259 4.09 -29.70 19.11
N HIS A 260 4.26 -30.87 19.71
CA HIS A 260 4.01 -31.07 21.14
C HIS A 260 4.86 -30.15 22.02
N ARG A 261 6.16 -29.99 21.70
CA ARG A 261 7.04 -29.05 22.42
C ARG A 261 6.59 -27.61 22.26
N THR A 262 6.15 -27.20 21.06
CA THR A 262 5.58 -25.87 20.81
C THR A 262 4.31 -25.62 21.61
N GLU A 263 3.42 -26.61 21.74
CA GLU A 263 2.22 -26.51 22.60
C GLU A 263 2.60 -26.28 24.08
N ARG A 264 3.65 -26.98 24.57
CA ARG A 264 4.13 -26.78 25.96
C ARG A 264 4.77 -25.42 26.18
N ILE A 265 5.49 -24.91 25.19
CA ILE A 265 6.02 -23.54 25.19
C ILE A 265 4.86 -22.53 25.28
N ASN A 266 3.84 -22.68 24.45
CA ASN A 266 2.67 -21.80 24.46
C ASN A 266 1.86 -21.89 25.76
N PHE A 267 1.79 -23.06 26.38
CA PHE A 267 1.19 -23.21 27.70
C PHE A 267 1.94 -22.42 28.77
N ILE A 268 3.28 -22.47 28.79
CA ILE A 268 4.09 -21.70 29.75
C ILE A 268 3.90 -20.20 29.51
N LEU A 269 3.94 -19.75 28.24
CA LEU A 269 3.70 -18.36 27.89
C LEU A 269 2.30 -17.92 28.36
N ARG A 270 1.26 -18.72 28.12
CA ARG A 270 -0.10 -18.45 28.59
C ARG A 270 -0.16 -18.27 30.11
N LEU A 271 0.50 -19.14 30.88
CA LEU A 271 0.54 -19.02 32.35
C LEU A 271 1.19 -17.70 32.80
N ILE A 272 2.27 -17.28 32.14
CA ILE A 272 2.93 -16.00 32.41
C ILE A 272 1.98 -14.83 32.11
N LEU A 273 1.36 -14.82 30.92
CA LEU A 273 0.48 -13.73 30.48
C LEU A 273 -0.80 -13.64 31.33
N ASN A 274 -1.44 -14.78 31.62
CA ASN A 274 -2.59 -14.82 32.51
C ASN A 274 -2.26 -14.32 33.91
N LYS A 275 -1.04 -14.59 34.41
CA LYS A 275 -0.62 -14.07 35.71
C LYS A 275 -0.41 -12.56 35.71
N PHE A 276 0.07 -11.97 34.61
CA PHE A 276 0.05 -10.50 34.48
C PHE A 276 -1.37 -9.95 34.53
N ASN A 277 -2.31 -10.55 33.80
CA ASN A 277 -3.71 -10.10 33.79
C ASN A 277 -4.38 -10.23 35.16
N GLU A 278 -4.19 -11.36 35.85
CA GLU A 278 -4.68 -11.57 37.21
C GLU A 278 -4.14 -10.50 38.18
N LEU A 279 -2.84 -10.21 38.09
CA LEU A 279 -2.22 -9.17 38.91
C LEU A 279 -2.80 -7.77 38.58
N LEU A 280 -3.04 -7.46 37.30
CA LEU A 280 -3.68 -6.21 36.88
C LEU A 280 -5.12 -6.07 37.40
N GLU A 281 -5.89 -7.16 37.44
CA GLU A 281 -7.26 -7.18 38.00
C GLU A 281 -7.27 -6.93 39.51
N ILE A 282 -6.28 -7.49 40.23
CA ILE A 282 -6.07 -7.24 41.66
C ILE A 282 -5.69 -5.77 41.86
N ASN A 283 -4.68 -5.30 41.14
CA ASN A 283 -4.11 -3.96 41.29
C ASN A 283 -3.77 -3.33 39.91
N PRO A 284 -4.59 -2.38 39.42
CA PRO A 284 -4.39 -1.73 38.13
C PRO A 284 -3.05 -0.97 37.99
N ASN A 285 -2.43 -0.54 39.10
CA ASN A 285 -1.15 0.17 39.07
C ASN A 285 0.02 -0.75 38.65
N ILE A 286 -0.17 -2.08 38.67
CA ILE A 286 0.80 -3.07 38.18
C ILE A 286 1.13 -2.87 36.71
N ILE A 287 0.30 -2.15 35.97
CA ILE A 287 0.59 -1.76 34.59
C ILE A 287 1.96 -1.08 34.45
N HIS A 288 2.42 -0.34 35.46
CA HIS A 288 3.75 0.31 35.50
C HIS A 288 4.90 -0.68 35.69
N PHE A 289 4.64 -1.86 36.26
CA PHE A 289 5.62 -2.93 36.47
C PHE A 289 5.90 -3.73 35.19
N ILE A 290 4.92 -3.84 34.29
CA ILE A 290 5.02 -4.63 33.06
C ILE A 290 6.17 -4.14 32.15
N PRO A 291 6.28 -2.84 31.79
CA PRO A 291 7.43 -2.33 31.06
C PRO A 291 8.78 -2.64 31.71
N ILE A 292 8.84 -2.63 33.06
CA ILE A 292 10.06 -2.91 33.82
C ILE A 292 10.48 -4.36 33.58
N ILE A 293 9.56 -5.33 33.70
CA ILE A 293 9.87 -6.75 33.47
C ILE A 293 10.32 -7.00 32.04
N PHE A 294 9.58 -6.51 31.04
CA PHE A 294 9.91 -6.72 29.63
C PHE A 294 11.27 -6.11 29.24
N SER A 295 11.73 -5.08 29.96
CA SER A 295 13.04 -4.43 29.77
C SER A 295 14.19 -5.09 30.54
N LYS A 296 13.93 -6.15 31.34
CA LYS A 296 14.99 -6.87 32.08
C LYS A 296 15.68 -7.92 31.22
N THR A 297 16.96 -8.14 31.50
CA THR A 297 17.76 -9.21 30.92
C THR A 297 17.61 -10.51 31.73
N LEU A 298 17.87 -11.64 31.08
CA LEU A 298 17.89 -12.93 31.77
C LEU A 298 19.16 -13.05 32.62
N LYS A 299 19.00 -13.40 33.90
CA LYS A 299 20.13 -13.56 34.86
C LYS A 299 20.78 -14.95 34.81
N LYS A 300 20.29 -15.84 33.95
CA LYS A 300 20.72 -17.24 33.84
C LYS A 300 21.25 -17.54 32.42
N PRO A 301 22.18 -18.50 32.27
CA PRO A 301 22.82 -18.76 30.98
C PRO A 301 21.86 -19.28 29.90
N ILE A 302 21.94 -18.75 28.68
CA ILE A 302 21.12 -19.17 27.53
C ILE A 302 21.97 -19.24 26.24
N ALA A 303 21.60 -20.11 25.31
CA ALA A 303 22.37 -20.36 24.07
C ALA A 303 22.00 -19.41 22.92
N LEU A 304 21.78 -18.12 23.21
CA LEU A 304 21.37 -17.15 22.20
C LEU A 304 22.17 -15.86 22.32
N GLN A 305 22.67 -15.39 21.19
CA GLN A 305 23.17 -14.03 21.02
C GLN A 305 22.51 -13.39 19.79
N PHE A 306 22.36 -12.08 19.85
CA PHE A 306 21.95 -11.28 18.72
C PHE A 306 23.02 -10.24 18.48
N LYS A 307 23.61 -10.24 17.27
CA LYS A 307 24.71 -9.34 16.96
C LYS A 307 24.52 -8.73 15.59
N ARG A 308 24.91 -7.46 15.50
CA ARG A 308 25.12 -6.78 14.22
C ARG A 308 26.41 -7.36 13.60
N LEU A 309 26.35 -7.73 12.33
CA LEU A 309 27.48 -8.25 11.56
C LEU A 309 28.17 -7.08 10.82
N ASP A 310 29.50 -7.06 10.86
CA ASP A 310 30.30 -6.01 10.21
C ASP A 310 30.30 -6.11 8.67
N LYS A 311 30.04 -7.31 8.13
CA LYS A 311 29.98 -7.57 6.68
C LYS A 311 28.54 -7.82 6.26
N ILE A 312 28.07 -7.00 5.32
CA ILE A 312 26.80 -7.21 4.61
C ILE A 312 26.89 -8.56 3.90
N ILE A 313 26.09 -9.53 4.33
CA ILE A 313 25.78 -10.68 3.47
C ILE A 313 24.81 -10.13 2.42
N PRO A 314 25.10 -10.24 1.12
CA PRO A 314 24.13 -9.86 0.09
C PRO A 314 22.80 -10.54 0.40
N ASP A 315 21.73 -9.75 0.46
CA ASP A 315 20.35 -10.21 0.65
C ASP A 315 19.94 -10.68 2.08
N LYS A 316 20.69 -10.35 3.14
CA LYS A 316 20.29 -10.61 4.54
C LYS A 316 20.45 -9.40 5.46
N CYS A 317 19.55 -9.27 6.44
CA CYS A 317 19.60 -8.25 7.50
C CYS A 317 21.00 -8.18 8.15
N LYS A 318 21.46 -6.97 8.53
CA LYS A 318 22.75 -6.80 9.25
C LYS A 318 22.75 -7.42 10.64
N TRP A 319 21.59 -7.81 11.15
CA TRP A 319 21.44 -8.43 12.45
C TRP A 319 21.25 -9.94 12.31
N ALA A 320 22.00 -10.70 13.12
CA ALA A 320 21.99 -12.16 13.07
C ALA A 320 21.68 -12.78 14.43
N ARG A 321 20.83 -13.80 14.40
CA ARG A 321 20.58 -14.74 15.50
C ARG A 321 21.71 -15.78 15.53
N ILE A 322 22.47 -15.84 16.63
CA ILE A 322 23.63 -16.72 16.79
C ILE A 322 23.41 -17.66 17.96
N PHE A 323 23.46 -18.97 17.72
CA PHE A 323 23.35 -19.99 18.75
C PHE A 323 24.72 -20.43 19.25
N LYS A 324 25.01 -20.21 20.53
CA LYS A 324 26.27 -20.65 21.15
C LYS A 324 26.28 -22.15 21.40
N GLU A 325 27.47 -22.74 21.39
CA GLU A 325 27.68 -24.13 21.84
C GLU A 325 27.57 -24.25 23.37
N GLN A 326 28.14 -23.29 24.09
CA GLN A 326 28.04 -23.19 25.55
C GLN A 326 27.08 -22.05 25.94
N LYS A 327 26.10 -22.35 26.81
CA LYS A 327 25.15 -21.36 27.34
C LYS A 327 25.92 -20.35 28.21
N GLU A 328 25.66 -19.06 28.01
CA GLU A 328 26.30 -17.97 28.75
C GLU A 328 25.25 -16.97 29.23
N ILE A 329 25.54 -16.22 30.30
CA ILE A 329 24.67 -15.12 30.75
C ILE A 329 24.76 -14.01 29.71
N ASN A 330 23.63 -13.70 29.08
CA ASN A 330 23.52 -12.65 28.08
C ASN A 330 22.85 -11.42 28.70
N ASN A 331 23.65 -10.37 28.91
CA ASN A 331 23.20 -9.10 29.49
C ASN A 331 22.76 -8.07 28.44
N ASP A 332 22.78 -8.43 27.15
CA ASP A 332 22.49 -7.51 26.06
C ASP A 332 21.04 -7.65 25.58
N LEU A 333 20.42 -8.81 25.80
CA LEU A 333 19.04 -9.11 25.37
C LEU A 333 18.05 -9.01 26.53
N THR A 334 17.03 -8.18 26.34
CA THR A 334 15.86 -8.07 27.22
C THR A 334 14.84 -9.17 26.96
N ILE A 335 13.92 -9.39 27.90
CA ILE A 335 12.80 -10.33 27.74
C ILE A 335 11.97 -10.03 26.49
N TYR A 336 11.71 -8.75 26.21
CA TYR A 336 11.01 -8.34 25.01
C TYR A 336 11.75 -8.78 23.74
N GLU A 337 13.07 -8.59 23.70
CA GLU A 337 13.92 -9.01 22.59
C GLU A 337 13.97 -10.54 22.41
N TYR A 338 14.04 -11.31 23.50
CA TYR A 338 13.95 -12.78 23.42
C TYR A 338 12.61 -13.24 22.84
N LEU A 339 11.52 -12.55 23.19
CA LEU A 339 10.19 -12.83 22.64
C LEU A 339 10.15 -12.55 21.15
N LEU A 340 10.65 -11.38 20.70
CA LEU A 340 10.71 -11.04 19.27
C LEU A 340 11.58 -12.02 18.46
N LEU A 341 12.73 -12.44 19.01
CA LEU A 341 13.62 -13.40 18.35
C LEU A 341 13.08 -14.84 18.30
N SER A 342 12.03 -15.13 19.06
CA SER A 342 11.43 -16.46 19.19
C SER A 342 9.95 -16.48 18.80
N TYR A 343 9.45 -15.40 18.19
CA TYR A 343 8.03 -15.19 17.97
C TYR A 343 7.41 -16.22 17.04
N GLU A 344 8.23 -16.87 16.19
CA GLU A 344 7.82 -17.97 15.32
C GLU A 344 7.20 -19.18 16.04
N LEU A 345 7.39 -19.29 17.37
CA LEU A 345 6.81 -20.34 18.21
C LEU A 345 5.54 -19.92 18.96
N VAL A 346 5.08 -18.67 18.84
CA VAL A 346 3.92 -18.14 19.57
C VAL A 346 2.64 -18.39 18.78
N ASP A 347 1.63 -18.98 19.43
CA ASP A 347 0.30 -19.20 18.85
C ASP A 347 -0.57 -17.93 18.83
N ASP A 348 -1.63 -17.94 18.01
CA ASP A 348 -2.47 -16.76 17.77
C ASP A 348 -3.14 -16.23 19.04
N GLN A 349 -3.62 -17.14 19.89
CA GLN A 349 -4.23 -16.75 21.15
C GLN A 349 -3.22 -16.04 22.07
N ASN A 350 -1.96 -16.49 22.11
CA ASN A 350 -0.92 -15.88 22.95
C ASN A 350 -0.45 -14.55 22.34
N ASP A 351 -0.34 -14.48 21.02
CA ASP A 351 -0.01 -13.26 20.27
C ASP A 351 -0.98 -12.12 20.61
N GLU A 352 -2.29 -12.38 20.58
CA GLU A 352 -3.31 -11.41 20.95
C GLU A 352 -3.11 -10.90 22.39
N ILE A 353 -2.91 -11.81 23.37
CA ILE A 353 -2.71 -11.40 24.77
C ILE A 353 -1.40 -10.62 24.95
N VAL A 354 -0.31 -11.03 24.29
CA VAL A 354 0.95 -10.27 24.32
C VAL A 354 0.71 -8.85 23.78
N ALA A 355 0.04 -8.72 22.63
CA ALA A 355 -0.24 -7.43 22.02
C ALA A 355 -1.11 -6.55 22.93
N GLU A 356 -2.12 -7.12 23.61
CA GLU A 356 -2.94 -6.39 24.58
C GLU A 356 -2.15 -5.91 25.80
N ILE A 357 -1.32 -6.78 26.38
CA ILE A 357 -0.47 -6.46 27.53
C ILE A 357 0.54 -5.36 27.15
N LEU A 358 1.20 -5.48 25.99
CA LEU A 358 2.13 -4.47 25.52
C LEU A 358 1.41 -3.16 25.20
N ARG A 359 0.23 -3.20 24.55
CA ARG A 359 -0.60 -2.01 24.30
C ARG A 359 -0.96 -1.30 25.61
N ALA A 360 -1.28 -2.04 26.66
CA ALA A 360 -1.54 -1.48 27.99
C ALA A 360 -0.26 -0.85 28.59
N ALA A 361 0.87 -1.55 28.50
CA ALA A 361 2.18 -1.09 28.98
C ALA A 361 2.65 0.21 28.31
N LEU A 362 2.33 0.43 27.02
CA LEU A 362 2.68 1.65 26.28
C LEU A 362 1.99 2.90 26.83
N LYS A 363 0.84 2.76 27.51
CA LYS A 363 0.09 3.90 28.05
C LYS A 363 0.73 4.54 29.27
N VAL A 364 1.60 3.81 29.95
CA VAL A 364 2.12 4.20 31.27
C VAL A 364 3.62 4.51 31.27
N ASN A 365 4.33 4.16 30.20
CA ASN A 365 5.74 4.46 30.05
C ASN A 365 6.05 5.03 28.66
N ASN A 366 6.27 6.35 28.62
CA ASN A 366 6.57 7.09 27.40
C ASN A 366 7.94 6.74 26.77
N THR A 367 8.83 6.02 27.45
CA THR A 367 10.07 5.52 26.82
C THR A 367 9.93 4.09 26.29
N PHE A 368 8.87 3.38 26.72
CA PHE A 368 8.66 1.99 26.32
C PHE A 368 8.24 1.88 24.86
N TYR A 369 7.47 2.83 24.31
CA TYR A 369 7.12 2.80 22.88
C TYR A 369 8.33 3.03 21.97
N LEU A 370 9.27 3.88 22.39
CA LEU A 370 10.54 4.10 21.68
C LEU A 370 11.35 2.80 21.62
N THR A 371 11.47 2.13 22.77
CA THR A 371 12.15 0.84 22.89
C THR A 371 11.44 -0.24 22.06
N LEU A 372 10.11 -0.29 22.12
CA LEU A 372 9.30 -1.23 21.36
C LEU A 372 9.58 -1.10 19.86
N CYS A 373 9.50 0.12 19.32
CA CYS A 373 9.75 0.37 17.91
C CYS A 373 11.21 0.04 17.53
N GLU A 374 12.19 0.46 18.34
CA GLU A 374 13.60 0.18 18.08
C GLU A 374 13.88 -1.31 17.98
N LYS A 375 13.49 -2.08 19.00
CA LYS A 375 13.80 -3.52 19.06
C LYS A 375 13.02 -4.29 18.01
N PHE A 376 11.77 -3.92 17.75
CA PHE A 376 10.99 -4.52 16.66
C PHE A 376 11.67 -4.31 15.31
N MET A 377 12.09 -3.08 14.98
CA MET A 377 12.76 -2.77 13.71
C MET A 377 14.08 -3.55 13.55
N LYS A 378 14.87 -3.73 14.62
CA LYS A 378 16.09 -4.56 14.60
C LYS A 378 15.80 -6.04 14.32
N MET A 379 14.70 -6.55 14.87
CA MET A 379 14.37 -7.99 14.89
C MET A 379 13.29 -8.37 13.88
N PHE A 380 12.89 -7.42 13.03
CA PHE A 380 11.75 -7.54 12.13
C PHE A 380 11.78 -8.80 11.26
N ALA A 381 12.94 -9.16 10.71
CA ALA A 381 13.07 -10.36 9.87
C ALA A 381 12.86 -11.68 10.64
N PHE A 382 12.94 -11.66 11.98
CA PHE A 382 12.80 -12.83 12.85
C PHE A 382 11.46 -12.89 13.58
N SER A 383 10.66 -11.82 13.54
CA SER A 383 9.36 -11.78 14.23
C SER A 383 8.23 -12.44 13.42
N CYS A 384 8.49 -12.86 12.18
CA CYS A 384 7.50 -13.56 11.36
C CYS A 384 7.17 -14.96 11.93
N ARG A 385 5.87 -15.29 12.00
CA ARG A 385 5.37 -16.64 12.32
C ARG A 385 5.41 -17.53 11.09
N ILE A 386 5.69 -18.82 11.24
CA ILE A 386 5.71 -19.77 10.10
C ILE A 386 4.40 -20.55 10.07
N GLN A 387 3.68 -20.57 8.94
CA GLN A 387 2.52 -21.47 8.78
C GLN A 387 2.95 -22.95 8.74
N ASN A 388 2.17 -23.81 9.39
CA ASN A 388 2.31 -25.27 9.32
C ASN A 388 1.87 -25.80 7.93
N ALA A 389 2.80 -25.93 6.97
CA ALA A 389 2.60 -26.79 5.81
C ALA A 389 3.91 -27.51 5.43
N ILE A 390 3.79 -28.79 5.09
CA ILE A 390 4.91 -29.72 4.85
C ILE A 390 5.78 -29.25 3.68
N VAL A 391 7.05 -28.98 3.97
CA VAL A 391 8.09 -28.64 2.99
C VAL A 391 8.57 -29.90 2.28
N LYS A 392 8.01 -30.19 1.10
CA LYS A 392 8.68 -30.97 0.04
C LYS A 392 8.33 -30.33 -1.31
N ASN A 393 9.35 -29.96 -2.09
CA ASN A 393 9.29 -29.43 -3.47
C ASN A 393 9.00 -27.91 -3.66
N GLY A 394 9.80 -27.03 -3.07
CA GLY A 394 9.93 -25.64 -3.57
C GLY A 394 8.77 -24.68 -3.29
N ASN A 395 7.94 -24.97 -2.28
CA ASN A 395 6.89 -24.07 -1.83
C ASN A 395 7.28 -23.40 -0.51
N TYR A 396 7.14 -22.07 -0.48
CA TYR A 396 7.55 -21.17 0.58
C TYR A 396 6.51 -21.12 1.73
N ASN A 397 7.00 -20.94 2.95
CA ASN A 397 6.18 -20.57 4.09
C ASN A 397 5.72 -19.11 3.92
N VAL A 398 4.41 -18.88 3.87
CA VAL A 398 3.82 -17.56 4.10
C VAL A 398 3.80 -17.35 5.61
N GLY A 399 4.35 -16.25 6.10
CA GLY A 399 4.50 -16.04 7.53
C GLY A 399 3.90 -14.73 8.02
N PHE A 400 3.06 -14.76 9.05
CA PHE A 400 2.38 -13.58 9.55
C PHE A 400 3.27 -12.75 10.48
N PHE A 401 3.13 -11.43 10.41
CA PHE A 401 3.66 -10.57 11.49
C PHE A 401 2.80 -10.73 12.75
N PRO A 402 3.39 -10.49 13.94
CA PRO A 402 2.67 -10.58 15.19
C PRO A 402 1.70 -9.41 15.36
N SER A 403 0.60 -9.59 16.11
CA SER A 403 -0.40 -8.56 16.38
C SER A 403 0.19 -7.27 16.97
N LEU A 404 1.33 -7.35 17.67
CA LEU A 404 2.05 -6.18 18.19
C LEU A 404 2.60 -5.25 17.09
N SER A 405 2.69 -5.71 15.84
CA SER A 405 3.24 -4.91 14.73
C SER A 405 2.35 -3.72 14.38
N TYR A 406 1.04 -3.83 14.62
CA TYR A 406 0.12 -2.69 14.50
C TYR A 406 0.46 -1.56 15.46
N LEU A 407 0.96 -1.89 16.67
CA LEU A 407 1.42 -0.86 17.61
C LEU A 407 2.61 -0.10 17.01
N VAL A 408 3.52 -0.79 16.31
CA VAL A 408 4.66 -0.13 15.67
C VAL A 408 4.20 0.88 14.61
N ILE A 409 3.19 0.50 13.81
CA ILE A 409 2.59 1.41 12.80
C ILE A 409 2.01 2.66 13.48
N ASP A 410 1.31 2.50 14.61
CA ASP A 410 0.69 3.62 15.33
C ASP A 410 1.74 4.65 15.80
N TYR A 411 2.92 4.19 16.25
CA TYR A 411 3.94 5.05 16.87
C TYR A 411 5.07 5.51 15.94
N ILE A 412 5.32 4.83 14.81
CA ILE A 412 6.44 5.16 13.90
C ILE A 412 6.27 6.54 13.24
N SER A 413 5.03 7.02 13.16
CA SER A 413 4.68 8.33 12.63
C SER A 413 5.14 9.49 13.52
N PHE A 414 5.42 9.28 14.82
CA PHE A 414 5.80 10.37 15.72
C PHE A 414 7.25 10.78 15.54
N GLN A 415 7.50 12.10 15.55
CA GLN A 415 8.85 12.64 15.44
C GLN A 415 9.79 12.12 16.55
N SER A 416 9.31 12.00 17.80
CA SER A 416 10.12 11.46 18.91
C SER A 416 10.53 10.00 18.68
N THR A 417 9.63 9.17 18.16
CA THR A 417 9.94 7.79 17.76
C THR A 417 10.95 7.79 16.65
N PHE A 418 10.71 8.55 15.59
CA PHE A 418 11.59 8.62 14.44
C PHE A 418 13.01 9.09 14.81
N ASP A 419 13.14 10.14 15.62
CA ASP A 419 14.43 10.66 16.08
C ASP A 419 15.20 9.58 16.86
N HIS A 420 14.52 8.89 17.80
CA HIS A 420 15.10 7.76 18.54
C HIS A 420 15.55 6.63 17.60
N LEU A 421 14.73 6.24 16.62
CA LEU A 421 15.08 5.19 15.66
C LEU A 421 16.28 5.60 14.79
N ILE A 422 16.33 6.84 14.32
CA ILE A 422 17.44 7.35 13.51
C ILE A 422 18.76 7.35 14.31
N GLU A 423 18.72 7.74 15.58
CA GLU A 423 19.89 7.78 16.46
C GLU A 423 20.39 6.38 16.83
N THR A 424 19.47 5.44 17.09
CA THR A 424 19.81 4.10 17.60
C THR A 424 20.06 3.06 16.51
N LEU A 425 19.38 3.16 15.36
CA LEU A 425 19.52 2.21 14.24
C LEU A 425 20.50 2.71 13.17
N GLY A 426 20.63 4.02 13.02
CA GLY A 426 21.37 4.59 11.90
C GLY A 426 20.72 4.20 10.56
N ASP A 427 21.51 3.63 9.66
CA ASP A 427 21.05 3.19 8.33
C ASP A 427 20.20 1.91 8.36
N ASP A 428 20.23 1.17 9.47
CA ASP A 428 19.41 -0.04 9.66
C ASP A 428 17.91 0.27 9.76
N ILE A 429 17.52 1.55 9.93
CA ILE A 429 16.13 2.00 9.83
C ILE A 429 15.51 1.66 8.46
N LEU A 430 16.33 1.48 7.41
CA LEU A 430 15.93 1.05 6.07
C LEU A 430 15.80 -0.48 5.93
N GLY A 431 15.99 -1.22 7.02
CA GLY A 431 15.89 -2.68 7.09
C GLY A 431 14.56 -3.23 6.54
N PRO A 432 13.39 -2.73 6.99
CA PRO A 432 12.10 -3.18 6.47
C PRO A 432 11.94 -2.98 4.96
N LEU A 433 12.42 -1.84 4.43
CA LEU A 433 12.36 -1.54 3.00
C LEU A 433 13.22 -2.52 2.18
N SER A 434 14.39 -2.88 2.72
CA SER A 434 15.29 -3.87 2.12
C SER A 434 14.67 -5.28 2.16
N TYR A 435 13.99 -5.63 3.26
CA TYR A 435 13.26 -6.89 3.40
C TYR A 435 12.08 -6.96 2.41
N LEU A 436 11.29 -5.89 2.27
CA LEU A 436 10.19 -5.82 1.30
C LEU A 436 10.71 -6.07 -0.11
N ASN A 437 11.82 -5.44 -0.49
CA ASN A 437 12.43 -5.67 -1.79
C ASN A 437 12.83 -7.15 -2.01
N ALA A 438 13.50 -7.76 -1.02
CA ALA A 438 13.87 -9.17 -1.09
C ALA A 438 12.65 -10.10 -1.19
N TYR A 439 11.61 -9.82 -0.37
CA TYR A 439 10.34 -10.54 -0.38
C TYR A 439 9.67 -10.47 -1.75
N LEU A 440 9.56 -9.27 -2.33
CA LEU A 440 8.96 -9.08 -3.65
C LEU A 440 9.79 -9.73 -4.76
N SER A 441 11.13 -9.78 -4.62
CA SER A 441 12.04 -10.31 -5.65
C SER A 441 12.09 -11.85 -5.71
N ALA A 442 11.75 -12.55 -4.62
CA ALA A 442 12.00 -13.99 -4.44
C ALA A 442 11.14 -14.95 -5.31
N LYS A 443 10.26 -14.45 -6.20
CA LYS A 443 9.37 -15.23 -7.11
C LYS A 443 8.64 -16.40 -6.44
N SER A 444 7.37 -16.21 -6.10
CA SER A 444 6.43 -17.33 -5.86
C SER A 444 5.07 -17.03 -6.50
N SER A 445 4.67 -17.89 -7.42
CA SER A 445 3.45 -17.80 -8.25
C SER A 445 2.14 -18.11 -7.53
N VAL A 446 2.11 -18.07 -6.19
CA VAL A 446 0.88 -18.19 -5.40
C VAL A 446 1.09 -17.40 -4.13
N ILE A 447 0.71 -16.13 -4.14
CA ILE A 447 0.26 -15.46 -2.93
C ILE A 447 -1.25 -15.48 -3.13
N SER A 448 -2.01 -16.24 -2.34
CA SER A 448 -3.47 -16.33 -2.53
C SER A 448 -4.21 -15.23 -1.80
N ASP A 449 -3.55 -14.54 -0.87
CA ASP A 449 -4.13 -13.44 -0.13
C ASP A 449 -3.07 -12.37 0.05
N PHE A 450 -3.42 -11.12 -0.25
CA PHE A 450 -2.65 -9.96 0.16
C PHE A 450 -2.49 -10.04 1.69
N ASP A 451 -1.36 -10.58 2.12
CA ASP A 451 -1.15 -10.97 3.51
C ASP A 451 -1.16 -9.72 4.39
N GLU A 452 -1.76 -9.82 5.56
CA GLU A 452 -1.60 -8.90 6.68
C GLU A 452 -0.11 -8.54 6.87
N GLN A 453 0.78 -9.49 6.58
CA GLN A 453 2.22 -9.29 6.51
C GLN A 453 2.63 -8.13 5.57
N LEU A 454 2.13 -8.12 4.33
CA LEU A 454 2.41 -7.09 3.33
C LEU A 454 1.80 -5.75 3.73
N TYR A 455 0.58 -5.75 4.28
CA TYR A 455 -0.04 -4.53 4.80
C TYR A 455 0.83 -3.89 5.88
N ILE A 456 1.26 -4.67 6.89
CA ILE A 456 2.11 -4.17 7.97
C ILE A 456 3.45 -3.67 7.43
N LEU A 457 4.08 -4.44 6.55
CA LEU A 457 5.34 -4.07 5.90
C LEU A 457 5.27 -2.72 5.20
N LEU A 458 4.24 -2.53 4.37
CA LEU A 458 4.09 -1.31 3.59
C LEU A 458 3.90 -0.11 4.51
N ASN A 459 3.06 -0.22 5.55
CA ASN A 459 2.88 0.88 6.50
C ASN A 459 4.19 1.20 7.24
N ILE A 460 4.92 0.21 7.76
CA ILE A 460 6.19 0.44 8.44
C ILE A 460 7.25 1.06 7.50
N CYS A 461 7.31 0.61 6.24
CA CYS A 461 8.28 1.11 5.27
C CYS A 461 8.00 2.55 4.83
N PHE A 462 6.73 2.90 4.61
CA PHE A 462 6.35 4.13 3.90
C PHE A 462 5.79 5.23 4.79
N GLU A 463 5.32 4.94 6.02
CA GLU A 463 4.80 5.97 6.93
C GLU A 463 5.85 7.05 7.24
N MET A 464 7.12 6.67 7.43
CA MET A 464 8.19 7.65 7.68
C MET A 464 8.47 8.58 6.47
N LEU A 465 8.08 8.18 5.26
CA LEU A 465 8.21 8.99 4.05
C LEU A 465 7.04 9.96 3.87
N ARG A 466 5.98 9.84 4.68
CA ARG A 466 4.79 10.68 4.61
C ARG A 466 5.00 12.06 5.24
N PHE A 467 5.83 12.15 6.29
CA PHE A 467 6.02 13.37 7.08
C PHE A 467 7.26 14.16 6.63
N VAL A 468 7.09 15.44 6.33
CA VAL A 468 8.14 16.29 5.72
C VAL A 468 9.40 16.41 6.58
N ASN A 469 9.27 16.49 7.91
CA ASN A 469 10.43 16.58 8.80
C ASN A 469 11.25 15.28 8.84
N GLN A 470 10.56 14.13 8.87
CA GLN A 470 11.21 12.82 8.86
C GLN A 470 11.88 12.57 7.50
N LEU A 471 11.17 12.90 6.42
CA LEU A 471 11.68 12.89 5.05
C LEU A 471 12.97 13.70 4.93
N LYS A 472 13.00 14.92 5.48
CA LYS A 472 14.18 15.79 5.47
C LYS A 472 15.39 15.10 6.09
N VAL A 473 15.22 14.51 7.28
CA VAL A 473 16.31 13.81 7.98
C VAL A 473 16.77 12.58 7.19
N LEU A 474 15.83 11.80 6.66
CA LEU A 474 16.09 10.62 5.85
C LEU A 474 16.90 10.94 4.58
N PHE A 475 16.53 11.96 3.82
CA PHE A 475 17.24 12.34 2.59
C PHE A 475 18.55 13.09 2.85
N LEU A 476 18.71 13.73 4.01
CA LEU A 476 20.02 14.27 4.42
C LEU A 476 21.01 13.14 4.71
N LYS A 477 20.58 12.10 5.43
CA LYS A 477 21.45 11.00 5.90
C LYS A 477 21.60 9.84 4.89
N TYR A 478 20.51 9.35 4.30
CA TYR A 478 20.48 8.08 3.53
C TYR A 478 19.78 8.18 2.16
N PRO A 479 20.01 9.22 1.33
CA PRO A 479 19.25 9.43 0.10
C PRO A 479 19.40 8.28 -0.91
N GLU A 480 20.62 7.76 -1.09
CA GLU A 480 20.89 6.68 -2.05
C GLU A 480 20.22 5.36 -1.64
N GLY A 481 20.28 5.00 -0.35
CA GLY A 481 19.66 3.77 0.17
C GLY A 481 18.15 3.76 0.02
N ILE A 482 17.49 4.91 0.19
CA ILE A 482 16.05 5.06 0.00
C ILE A 482 15.71 4.92 -1.48
N ILE A 483 16.32 5.74 -2.33
CA ILE A 483 16.01 5.79 -3.77
C ILE A 483 16.31 4.44 -4.42
N SER A 484 17.46 3.84 -4.15
CA SER A 484 17.83 2.53 -4.69
C SER A 484 16.79 1.46 -4.38
N ASN A 485 16.32 1.39 -3.13
CA ASN A 485 15.33 0.40 -2.73
C ASN A 485 13.96 0.65 -3.39
N LEU A 486 13.54 1.91 -3.53
CA LEU A 486 12.29 2.24 -4.24
C LEU A 486 12.32 1.72 -5.69
N TYR A 487 13.42 1.95 -6.42
CA TYR A 487 13.55 1.47 -7.80
C TYR A 487 13.68 -0.06 -7.90
N LYS A 488 14.31 -0.72 -6.91
CA LYS A 488 14.35 -2.19 -6.86
C LYS A 488 12.94 -2.76 -6.65
N ILE A 489 12.13 -2.14 -5.78
CA ILE A 489 10.72 -2.49 -5.60
C ILE A 489 9.95 -2.27 -6.91
N CYS A 490 10.10 -1.12 -7.57
CA CYS A 490 9.47 -0.88 -8.88
C CYS A 490 9.86 -1.93 -9.93
N PHE A 491 11.12 -2.35 -9.95
CA PHE A 491 11.57 -3.40 -10.87
C PHE A 491 10.98 -4.77 -10.51
N ALA A 492 10.95 -5.13 -9.23
CA ALA A 492 10.32 -6.36 -8.76
C ALA A 492 8.83 -6.39 -9.10
N LEU A 493 8.12 -5.27 -8.94
CA LEU A 493 6.74 -5.11 -9.37
C LEU A 493 6.60 -5.26 -10.88
N PHE A 494 7.41 -4.56 -11.68
CA PHE A 494 7.42 -4.71 -13.13
C PHE A 494 7.57 -6.16 -13.56
N THR A 495 8.48 -6.92 -12.95
CA THR A 495 8.71 -8.33 -13.34
C THR A 495 7.70 -9.31 -12.77
N ASN A 496 7.21 -9.11 -11.54
CA ASN A 496 6.41 -10.12 -10.82
C ASN A 496 4.90 -9.82 -10.87
N ASN A 497 4.51 -8.56 -10.98
CA ASN A 497 3.14 -8.14 -11.27
C ASN A 497 2.91 -8.17 -12.79
N SER A 498 3.14 -9.32 -13.42
CA SER A 498 3.16 -9.47 -14.89
C SER A 498 2.70 -10.85 -15.37
N ILE A 499 2.18 -10.91 -16.59
CA ILE A 499 1.84 -12.15 -17.31
C ILE A 499 2.93 -12.45 -18.33
N GLN A 500 3.37 -13.71 -18.35
CA GLN A 500 4.25 -14.29 -19.36
C GLN A 500 3.49 -15.34 -20.17
N ILE A 501 3.53 -15.25 -21.49
CA ILE A 501 2.84 -16.16 -22.41
C ILE A 501 3.86 -16.79 -23.35
N ASN A 502 3.93 -18.13 -23.32
CA ASN A 502 4.71 -18.91 -24.29
C ASN A 502 3.87 -19.11 -25.55
N GLN A 503 4.47 -18.93 -26.73
CA GLN A 503 3.77 -19.04 -28.02
C GLN A 503 3.37 -20.47 -28.43
N GLU A 504 3.76 -21.50 -27.67
CA GLU A 504 3.35 -22.89 -27.93
C GLU A 504 2.11 -23.29 -27.11
N ILE A 505 0.90 -23.11 -27.66
CA ILE A 505 -0.33 -23.62 -27.03
C ILE A 505 -1.28 -24.20 -28.10
N SER A 506 -1.35 -25.53 -28.24
CA SER A 506 -2.31 -26.17 -29.17
C SER A 506 -2.91 -27.51 -28.73
N LYS A 507 -2.97 -27.85 -27.43
CA LYS A 507 -3.62 -29.12 -27.02
C LYS A 507 -4.67 -29.08 -25.89
N ASN A 508 -4.68 -28.12 -24.96
CA ASN A 508 -5.67 -28.03 -23.85
C ASN A 508 -6.12 -26.59 -23.55
N LEU A 509 -6.91 -25.99 -24.44
CA LEU A 509 -7.31 -24.58 -24.36
C LEU A 509 -8.05 -24.20 -23.05
N PRO A 510 -9.04 -24.96 -22.53
CA PRO A 510 -9.78 -24.56 -21.33
C PRO A 510 -8.94 -24.55 -20.04
N GLU A 511 -8.08 -25.55 -19.84
CA GLU A 511 -7.22 -25.63 -18.65
C GLU A 511 -6.17 -24.52 -18.66
N ASN A 512 -5.64 -24.17 -19.85
CA ASN A 512 -4.71 -23.06 -20.02
C ASN A 512 -5.37 -21.71 -19.77
N ILE A 513 -6.62 -21.51 -20.22
CA ILE A 513 -7.42 -20.33 -19.91
C ILE A 513 -7.62 -20.21 -18.40
N LYS A 514 -8.01 -21.30 -17.73
CA LYS A 514 -8.19 -21.32 -16.27
C LYS A 514 -6.91 -20.96 -15.52
N GLN A 515 -5.76 -21.47 -15.93
CA GLN A 515 -4.46 -21.11 -15.35
C GLN A 515 -4.09 -19.64 -15.57
N LYS A 516 -4.35 -19.09 -16.77
CA LYS A 516 -4.13 -17.66 -17.06
C LYS A 516 -5.02 -16.78 -16.18
N LEU A 517 -6.29 -17.15 -16.01
CA LEU A 517 -7.26 -16.45 -15.17
C LEU A 517 -6.89 -16.52 -13.67
N GLN A 518 -6.41 -17.66 -13.19
CA GLN A 518 -5.89 -17.80 -11.83
C GLN A 518 -4.68 -16.90 -11.59
N LYS A 519 -3.75 -16.81 -12.56
CA LYS A 519 -2.61 -15.88 -12.48
C LYS A 519 -3.10 -14.43 -12.42
N MET A 520 -4.06 -14.05 -13.26
CA MET A 520 -4.68 -12.72 -13.22
C MET A 520 -5.25 -12.37 -11.85
N TYR A 521 -5.95 -13.30 -11.22
CA TYR A 521 -6.49 -13.12 -9.87
C TYR A 521 -5.40 -12.79 -8.85
N VAL A 522 -4.28 -13.53 -8.85
CA VAL A 522 -3.11 -13.29 -7.98
C VAL A 522 -2.56 -11.86 -8.16
N TYR A 523 -2.54 -11.33 -9.39
CA TYR A 523 -2.01 -9.98 -9.64
C TYR A 523 -2.84 -8.84 -9.02
N SER A 524 -4.12 -9.06 -8.69
CA SER A 524 -4.91 -8.05 -7.97
C SER A 524 -4.36 -7.72 -6.58
N GLN A 525 -3.54 -8.59 -6.01
CA GLN A 525 -2.93 -8.37 -4.70
C GLN A 525 -1.85 -7.30 -4.74
N TYR A 526 -1.18 -7.11 -5.88
CA TYR A 526 -0.16 -6.05 -6.00
C TYR A 526 -0.77 -4.64 -6.07
N ARG A 527 -2.08 -4.50 -6.26
CA ARG A 527 -2.75 -3.19 -6.40
C ARG A 527 -2.45 -2.23 -5.26
N GLN A 528 -2.45 -2.71 -4.01
CA GLN A 528 -2.15 -1.86 -2.86
C GLN A 528 -0.67 -1.46 -2.82
N ILE A 529 0.24 -2.35 -3.24
CA ILE A 529 1.67 -2.03 -3.32
C ILE A 529 1.92 -0.98 -4.42
N GLU A 530 1.33 -1.16 -5.61
CA GLU A 530 1.39 -0.18 -6.69
C GLU A 530 0.92 1.20 -6.25
N LYS A 531 -0.24 1.23 -5.58
CA LYS A 531 -0.83 2.45 -5.03
C LYS A 531 0.14 3.12 -4.05
N ILE A 532 0.64 2.39 -3.06
CA ILE A 532 1.56 2.92 -2.04
C ILE A 532 2.85 3.41 -2.66
N MET A 533 3.39 2.73 -3.68
CA MET A 533 4.58 3.19 -4.40
C MET A 533 4.36 4.52 -5.11
N ILE A 534 3.22 4.70 -5.78
CA ILE A 534 2.87 6.00 -6.40
C ILE A 534 2.81 7.10 -5.32
N PHE A 535 2.08 6.85 -4.23
CA PHE A 535 1.97 7.84 -3.14
C PHE A 535 3.32 8.11 -2.47
N ALA A 536 4.22 7.13 -2.39
CA ALA A 536 5.56 7.34 -1.88
C ALA A 536 6.35 8.35 -2.74
N PHE A 537 6.33 8.21 -4.08
CA PHE A 537 6.97 9.19 -4.96
C PHE A 537 6.34 10.58 -4.86
N VAL A 538 5.01 10.67 -4.76
CA VAL A 538 4.30 11.93 -4.53
C VAL A 538 4.76 12.57 -3.22
N ASN A 539 4.72 11.81 -2.12
CA ASN A 539 5.10 12.28 -0.78
C ASN A 539 6.55 12.76 -0.75
N ILE A 540 7.47 12.05 -1.41
CA ILE A 540 8.87 12.44 -1.49
C ILE A 540 9.04 13.74 -2.28
N CYS A 541 8.50 13.80 -3.50
CA CYS A 541 8.71 14.96 -4.36
C CYS A 541 8.01 16.21 -3.79
N GLU A 542 6.79 16.08 -3.27
CA GLU A 542 6.07 17.16 -2.59
C GLU A 542 6.82 17.59 -1.33
N GLY A 543 7.26 16.62 -0.53
CA GLY A 543 8.00 16.89 0.70
C GLY A 543 9.33 17.60 0.43
N LEU A 544 10.06 17.26 -0.64
CA LEU A 544 11.28 17.99 -1.04
C LEU A 544 10.99 19.46 -1.35
N LEU A 545 9.86 19.76 -2.00
CA LEU A 545 9.43 21.14 -2.25
C LEU A 545 9.04 21.86 -0.96
N LEU A 546 8.34 21.18 -0.05
CA LEU A 546 7.91 21.74 1.24
C LEU A 546 9.08 21.98 2.21
N ILE A 547 10.14 21.16 2.16
CA ILE A 547 11.40 21.40 2.89
C ILE A 547 12.04 22.71 2.45
N ASN A 548 11.83 23.11 1.18
CA ASN A 548 12.34 24.32 0.56
C ASN A 548 13.86 24.48 0.77
N ASN A 549 14.61 23.43 0.44
CA ASN A 549 16.07 23.41 0.51
C ASN A 549 16.65 23.00 -0.86
N GLU A 550 17.17 23.98 -1.60
CA GLU A 550 17.71 23.78 -2.94
C GLU A 550 18.93 22.86 -2.96
N GLU A 551 19.84 22.95 -1.99
CA GLU A 551 21.01 22.08 -1.89
C GLU A 551 20.62 20.61 -1.75
N LEU A 552 19.60 20.33 -0.93
CA LEU A 552 19.06 18.98 -0.76
C LEU A 552 18.46 18.46 -2.07
N ILE A 553 17.69 19.28 -2.78
CA ILE A 553 17.11 18.90 -4.08
C ILE A 553 18.24 18.63 -5.10
N GLN A 554 19.26 19.49 -5.16
CA GLN A 554 20.43 19.32 -6.03
C GLN A 554 21.24 18.05 -5.70
N LYS A 555 21.23 17.59 -4.45
CA LYS A 555 21.83 16.32 -4.03
C LYS A 555 20.97 15.11 -4.40
N VAL A 556 19.65 15.22 -4.25
CA VAL A 556 18.70 14.09 -4.34
C VAL A 556 18.22 13.82 -5.78
N LEU A 557 17.94 14.86 -6.56
CA LEU A 557 17.45 14.73 -7.93
C LEU A 557 18.39 13.92 -8.84
N PRO A 558 19.72 14.11 -8.83
CA PRO A 558 20.63 13.29 -9.62
C PRO A 558 20.57 11.80 -9.28
N LEU A 559 20.31 11.44 -8.01
CA LEU A 559 20.15 10.04 -7.60
C LEU A 559 18.86 9.44 -8.16
N PHE A 560 17.74 10.18 -8.12
CA PHE A 560 16.51 9.74 -8.80
C PHE A 560 16.74 9.50 -10.28
N VAL A 561 17.38 10.45 -10.98
CA VAL A 561 17.68 10.33 -12.41
C VAL A 561 18.60 9.13 -12.70
N HIS A 562 19.61 8.92 -11.87
CA HIS A 562 20.52 7.78 -11.99
C HIS A 562 19.78 6.43 -11.86
N TYR A 563 18.97 6.26 -10.80
CA TYR A 563 18.23 5.02 -10.60
C TYR A 563 17.06 4.84 -11.56
N PHE A 564 16.45 5.92 -12.06
CA PHE A 564 15.51 5.88 -13.19
C PHE A 564 16.19 5.28 -14.42
N TYR A 565 17.36 5.81 -14.79
CA TYR A 565 18.14 5.29 -15.91
C TYR A 565 18.49 3.81 -15.73
N LEU A 566 18.96 3.41 -14.55
CA LEU A 566 19.25 2.00 -14.24
C LEU A 566 18.01 1.11 -14.30
N GLY A 567 16.88 1.57 -13.78
CA GLY A 567 15.60 0.86 -13.83
C GLY A 567 15.16 0.59 -15.27
N VAL A 568 15.25 1.61 -16.14
CA VAL A 568 14.96 1.49 -17.58
C VAL A 568 15.90 0.48 -18.23
N HIS A 569 17.20 0.59 -18.00
CA HIS A 569 18.19 -0.34 -18.55
C HIS A 569 17.96 -1.80 -18.11
N ASN A 570 17.71 -2.04 -16.82
CA ASN A 570 17.47 -3.39 -16.29
C ASN A 570 16.18 -3.99 -16.85
N SER A 571 15.13 -3.17 -17.01
CA SER A 571 13.86 -3.58 -17.60
C SER A 571 14.04 -3.93 -19.09
N GLN A 572 14.83 -3.14 -19.83
CA GLN A 572 15.17 -3.44 -21.22
C GLN A 572 15.93 -4.77 -21.34
N LEU A 573 16.96 -5.01 -20.51
CA LEU A 573 17.69 -6.27 -20.51
C LEU A 573 16.78 -7.46 -20.23
N PHE A 574 15.89 -7.33 -19.25
CA PHE A 574 14.89 -8.34 -18.92
C PHE A 574 13.96 -8.64 -20.11
N LEU A 575 13.39 -7.60 -20.74
CA LEU A 575 12.51 -7.75 -21.91
C LEU A 575 13.24 -8.37 -23.12
N ASN A 576 14.49 -7.97 -23.36
CA ASN A 576 15.31 -8.55 -24.42
C ASN A 576 15.57 -10.05 -24.20
N ASN A 577 15.76 -10.47 -22.95
CA ASN A 577 15.93 -11.88 -22.61
C ASN A 577 14.64 -12.68 -22.86
N LEU A 578 13.47 -12.13 -22.52
CA LEU A 578 12.18 -12.74 -22.83
C LEU A 578 11.93 -12.83 -24.34
N ALA A 579 12.26 -11.77 -25.08
CA ALA A 579 12.13 -11.74 -26.54
C ALA A 579 12.98 -12.82 -27.23
N LYS A 580 14.22 -13.05 -26.77
CA LYS A 580 15.09 -14.15 -27.26
C LYS A 580 14.45 -15.53 -27.04
N GLN A 581 13.67 -15.67 -25.98
CA GLN A 581 12.95 -16.90 -25.64
C GLN A 581 11.57 -16.98 -26.30
N LYS A 582 11.19 -15.99 -27.12
CA LYS A 582 9.85 -15.85 -27.72
C LYS A 582 8.72 -15.89 -26.68
N ILE A 583 8.99 -15.33 -25.50
CA ILE A 583 8.01 -15.17 -24.42
C ILE A 583 7.42 -13.78 -24.54
N GLU A 584 6.10 -13.72 -24.64
CA GLU A 584 5.37 -12.46 -24.58
C GLU A 584 5.15 -12.04 -23.13
N PHE A 585 5.13 -10.73 -22.92
CA PHE A 585 5.15 -10.13 -21.60
C PHE A 585 4.17 -8.95 -21.51
N CYS A 586 3.40 -8.90 -20.43
CA CYS A 586 2.52 -7.78 -20.08
C CYS A 586 2.64 -7.52 -18.56
N SER A 587 2.90 -6.29 -18.17
CA SER A 587 3.01 -5.85 -16.77
C SER A 587 1.74 -5.12 -16.34
N PHE A 588 1.28 -5.39 -15.13
CA PHE A 588 0.26 -4.59 -14.42
C PHE A 588 0.89 -3.47 -13.57
N SER A 589 2.22 -3.38 -13.55
CA SER A 589 2.97 -2.31 -12.89
C SER A 589 3.48 -1.28 -13.90
N ALA A 590 3.21 0.00 -13.63
CA ALA A 590 3.77 1.14 -14.36
C ALA A 590 4.80 1.95 -13.54
N THR A 591 4.93 1.64 -12.24
CA THR A 591 5.68 2.48 -11.27
C THR A 591 7.16 2.67 -11.63
N ILE A 592 7.73 1.74 -12.40
CA ILE A 592 9.11 1.81 -12.89
C ILE A 592 9.42 3.08 -13.69
N ILE A 593 8.45 3.61 -14.45
CA ILE A 593 8.60 4.85 -15.22
C ILE A 593 7.58 5.94 -14.88
N SER A 594 6.47 5.59 -14.23
CA SER A 594 5.30 6.47 -14.14
C SER A 594 5.49 7.72 -13.26
N HIS A 595 6.54 7.78 -12.44
CA HIS A 595 6.86 8.93 -11.60
C HIS A 595 7.69 10.01 -12.33
N LEU A 596 8.01 9.82 -13.62
CA LEU A 596 8.71 10.81 -14.46
C LEU A 596 8.11 12.24 -14.39
N PRO A 597 6.77 12.43 -14.41
CA PRO A 597 6.19 13.77 -14.32
C PRO A 597 6.59 14.50 -13.04
N LEU A 598 6.72 13.80 -11.92
CA LEU A 598 7.17 14.39 -10.66
C LEU A 598 8.62 14.85 -10.75
N LEU A 599 9.49 14.06 -11.40
CA LEU A 599 10.91 14.41 -11.57
C LEU A 599 11.09 15.64 -12.47
N VAL A 600 10.34 15.72 -13.57
CA VAL A 600 10.35 16.89 -14.46
C VAL A 600 9.85 18.12 -13.70
N ALA A 601 8.71 18.01 -13.01
CA ALA A 601 8.13 19.12 -12.25
C ALA A 601 9.05 19.57 -11.10
N LEU A 602 9.71 18.64 -10.40
CA LEU A 602 10.68 18.93 -9.35
C LEU A 602 11.93 19.67 -9.87
N SER A 603 12.43 19.28 -11.05
CA SER A 603 13.62 19.90 -11.67
C SER A 603 13.35 21.27 -12.28
N GLU A 604 12.24 21.39 -13.02
CA GLU A 604 12.00 22.53 -13.91
C GLU A 604 11.05 23.58 -13.34
N ARG A 605 10.16 23.19 -12.40
CA ARG A 605 9.25 24.09 -11.69
C ARG A 605 8.35 24.94 -12.61
N LYS A 606 8.01 24.39 -13.79
CA LYS A 606 7.23 25.05 -14.86
C LYS A 606 6.20 24.09 -15.44
N MET A 607 5.09 24.62 -15.95
CA MET A 607 4.14 23.84 -16.74
C MET A 607 4.86 23.08 -17.84
N PHE A 608 4.41 21.86 -18.12
CA PHE A 608 5.05 21.04 -19.12
C PHE A 608 4.87 21.63 -20.51
N SER A 609 6.00 21.77 -21.20
CA SER A 609 6.12 22.04 -22.63
C SER A 609 7.30 21.24 -23.20
N GLU A 610 7.40 21.15 -24.52
CA GLU A 610 8.46 20.44 -25.23
C GLU A 610 9.83 20.96 -24.80
N SER A 611 9.98 22.28 -24.73
CA SER A 611 11.21 22.93 -24.27
C SER A 611 11.56 22.55 -22.82
N VAL A 612 10.60 22.58 -21.91
CA VAL A 612 10.77 22.23 -20.49
C VAL A 612 11.20 20.76 -20.35
N VAL A 613 10.51 19.86 -21.04
CA VAL A 613 10.78 18.43 -20.98
C VAL A 613 12.14 18.08 -21.60
N LYS A 614 12.46 18.64 -22.77
CA LYS A 614 13.77 18.44 -23.41
C LYS A 614 14.91 18.98 -22.54
N ASN A 615 14.73 20.15 -21.92
CA ASN A 615 15.71 20.72 -21.01
C ASN A 615 15.98 19.80 -19.81
N PHE A 616 14.95 19.20 -19.22
CA PHE A 616 15.11 18.22 -18.14
C PHE A 616 16.01 17.05 -18.55
N PHE A 617 15.75 16.42 -19.71
CA PHE A 617 16.56 15.30 -20.19
C PHE A 617 17.99 15.71 -20.53
N ALA A 618 18.16 16.85 -21.21
CA ALA A 618 19.47 17.39 -21.57
C ALA A 618 20.33 17.73 -20.34
N LYS A 619 19.73 18.37 -19.33
CA LYS A 619 20.38 18.79 -18.09
C LYS A 619 20.80 17.60 -17.22
N ASN A 620 19.93 16.60 -17.08
CA ASN A 620 20.08 15.59 -16.04
C ASN A 620 20.66 14.23 -16.51
N PHE A 621 20.43 13.79 -17.75
CA PHE A 621 20.84 12.45 -18.19
C PHE A 621 22.22 12.38 -18.84
N LYS A 622 22.76 13.51 -19.35
CA LYS A 622 24.12 13.62 -19.92
C LYS A 622 24.52 12.44 -20.80
N PHE A 623 23.74 12.16 -21.85
CA PHE A 623 24.03 11.08 -22.80
C PHE A 623 25.41 11.28 -23.46
N LYS A 624 26.21 10.21 -23.57
CA LYS A 624 27.55 10.28 -24.18
C LYS A 624 27.50 10.48 -25.69
N THR A 625 26.51 9.87 -26.34
CA THR A 625 26.27 9.96 -27.77
C THR A 625 24.78 10.12 -28.08
N GLU A 626 24.47 10.62 -29.27
CA GLU A 626 23.09 10.67 -29.76
C GLU A 626 22.48 9.27 -29.88
N GLN A 627 23.28 8.25 -30.18
CA GLN A 627 22.81 6.86 -30.23
C GLN A 627 22.38 6.35 -28.84
N ASP A 628 23.09 6.73 -27.78
CA ASP A 628 22.71 6.37 -26.40
C ASP A 628 21.37 7.02 -26.02
N ARG A 629 21.18 8.28 -26.41
CA ARG A 629 19.90 9.01 -26.23
C ARG A 629 18.76 8.27 -26.95
N LYS A 630 18.97 7.94 -28.23
CA LYS A 630 17.97 7.21 -29.03
C LYS A 630 17.63 5.84 -28.45
N ASN A 631 18.65 5.08 -28.03
CA ASN A 631 18.47 3.77 -27.40
C ASN A 631 17.70 3.87 -26.07
N PHE A 632 17.95 4.93 -25.30
CA PHE A 632 17.24 5.17 -24.05
C PHE A 632 15.74 5.43 -24.26
N PHE A 633 15.37 6.34 -25.19
CA PHE A 633 13.97 6.59 -25.52
C PHE A 633 13.28 5.37 -26.15
N ARG A 634 13.99 4.63 -27.01
CA ARG A 634 13.51 3.33 -27.52
C ARG A 634 13.17 2.35 -26.39
N SER A 635 13.98 2.35 -25.32
CA SER A 635 13.74 1.51 -24.14
C SER A 635 12.54 1.97 -23.33
N LEU A 636 12.35 3.29 -23.17
CA LEU A 636 11.17 3.85 -22.53
C LEU A 636 9.88 3.49 -23.28
N HIS A 637 9.88 3.64 -24.61
CA HIS A 637 8.76 3.22 -25.46
C HIS A 637 8.50 1.71 -25.34
N LEU A 638 9.56 0.89 -25.36
CA LEU A 638 9.43 -0.56 -25.18
C LEU A 638 8.77 -0.90 -23.84
N ILE A 639 9.21 -0.30 -22.73
CA ILE A 639 8.65 -0.55 -21.39
C ILE A 639 7.20 -0.07 -21.28
N ALA A 640 6.90 1.15 -21.73
CA ALA A 640 5.54 1.68 -21.76
C ALA A 640 4.61 0.77 -22.56
N SER A 641 5.11 0.23 -23.69
CA SER A 641 4.43 -0.75 -24.53
C SER A 641 4.23 -2.13 -23.89
N LYS A 642 4.59 -2.34 -22.62
CA LYS A 642 4.34 -3.58 -21.88
C LYS A 642 3.31 -3.42 -20.78
N PHE A 643 2.93 -2.20 -20.41
CA PHE A 643 1.96 -1.96 -19.35
C PHE A 643 0.52 -2.22 -19.82
N ILE A 644 -0.31 -2.85 -18.98
CA ILE A 644 -1.65 -3.33 -19.36
C ILE A 644 -2.61 -2.25 -19.86
N ILE A 645 -2.47 -0.98 -19.43
CA ILE A 645 -3.31 0.10 -19.97
C ILE A 645 -3.08 0.27 -21.48
N ILE A 646 -1.83 0.19 -21.92
CA ILE A 646 -1.43 0.27 -23.34
C ILE A 646 -1.52 -1.11 -24.01
N ASN A 647 -0.87 -2.11 -23.42
CA ASN A 647 -0.47 -3.34 -24.07
C ASN A 647 -1.34 -4.51 -23.63
N SER A 648 -2.27 -4.83 -24.48
CA SER A 648 -2.78 -6.18 -24.55
C SER A 648 -2.49 -6.76 -25.93
N GLU A 649 -1.56 -7.72 -25.98
CA GLU A 649 -1.76 -8.91 -26.82
C GLU A 649 -3.26 -9.23 -26.81
N PRO A 650 -3.92 -9.38 -27.98
CA PRO A 650 -5.24 -8.79 -28.21
C PRO A 650 -6.11 -8.93 -26.96
N GLY A 651 -6.26 -7.86 -26.19
CA GLY A 651 -6.99 -7.83 -24.93
C GLY A 651 -6.78 -9.03 -24.03
N ILE A 652 -5.82 -9.06 -23.12
CA ILE A 652 -6.02 -9.83 -21.88
C ILE A 652 -7.39 -9.46 -21.29
N MET A 653 -7.79 -8.19 -21.34
CA MET A 653 -9.14 -7.78 -20.93
C MET A 653 -10.25 -8.27 -21.89
N SER A 654 -10.11 -8.11 -23.21
CA SER A 654 -11.16 -8.53 -24.18
C SER A 654 -11.20 -10.04 -24.45
N GLN A 655 -10.06 -10.73 -24.50
CA GLN A 655 -9.95 -12.19 -24.42
C GLN A 655 -10.47 -12.72 -23.11
N THR A 656 -10.34 -12.04 -21.96
CA THR A 656 -10.99 -12.51 -20.73
C THR A 656 -12.51 -12.50 -20.89
N GLU A 657 -13.09 -11.50 -21.55
CA GLU A 657 -14.51 -11.48 -21.89
C GLU A 657 -14.89 -12.62 -22.86
N VAL A 658 -14.05 -12.92 -23.85
CA VAL A 658 -14.24 -14.09 -24.74
C VAL A 658 -14.08 -15.42 -23.98
N TRP A 659 -13.10 -15.53 -23.07
CA TRP A 659 -12.85 -16.69 -22.21
C TRP A 659 -14.02 -16.92 -21.26
N LEU A 660 -14.65 -15.85 -20.74
CA LEU A 660 -15.88 -15.92 -19.94
C LEU A 660 -17.04 -16.55 -20.71
N LEU A 661 -17.16 -16.28 -22.00
CA LEU A 661 -18.18 -16.90 -22.87
C LEU A 661 -17.87 -18.38 -23.15
N MET A 662 -16.59 -18.77 -23.13
CA MET A 662 -16.14 -20.14 -23.38
C MET A 662 -16.21 -21.05 -22.14
N VAL A 663 -16.22 -20.49 -20.93
CA VAL A 663 -16.32 -21.27 -19.68
C VAL A 663 -17.79 -21.44 -19.28
N ASN A 664 -18.33 -22.66 -19.41
CA ASN A 664 -19.72 -22.99 -19.08
C ASN A 664 -19.95 -23.21 -17.56
N ASN A 665 -19.46 -22.29 -16.72
CA ASN A 665 -19.64 -22.33 -15.26
C ASN A 665 -20.06 -20.94 -14.72
N ASN A 666 -21.34 -20.80 -14.42
CA ASN A 666 -21.95 -19.52 -14.01
C ASN A 666 -21.31 -18.90 -12.76
N GLN A 667 -20.88 -19.70 -11.77
CA GLN A 667 -20.25 -19.18 -10.54
C GLN A 667 -18.83 -18.66 -10.82
N PHE A 668 -18.05 -19.39 -11.62
CA PHE A 668 -16.71 -18.96 -12.02
C PHE A 668 -16.78 -17.69 -12.90
N ASN A 669 -17.76 -17.60 -13.78
CA ASN A 669 -17.99 -16.43 -14.63
C ASN A 669 -18.36 -15.18 -13.83
N GLN A 670 -19.17 -15.30 -12.77
CA GLN A 670 -19.51 -14.17 -11.90
C GLN A 670 -18.27 -13.65 -11.13
N GLY A 671 -17.48 -14.53 -10.52
CA GLY A 671 -16.27 -14.12 -9.78
C GLY A 671 -15.25 -13.40 -10.66
N LEU A 672 -15.11 -13.84 -11.92
CA LEU A 672 -14.24 -13.20 -12.90
C LEU A 672 -14.76 -11.85 -13.41
N LYS A 673 -16.07 -11.70 -13.63
CA LYS A 673 -16.66 -10.38 -13.94
C LYS A 673 -16.38 -9.37 -12.82
N SER A 674 -16.54 -9.79 -11.56
CA SER A 674 -16.19 -8.95 -10.40
C SER A 674 -14.70 -8.60 -10.35
N PHE A 675 -13.82 -9.57 -10.64
CA PHE A 675 -12.37 -9.32 -10.73
C PHE A 675 -12.02 -8.30 -11.82
N MET A 676 -12.63 -8.45 -13.00
CA MET A 676 -12.44 -7.57 -14.15
C MET A 676 -12.89 -6.15 -13.86
N GLN A 677 -14.07 -5.98 -13.25
CA GLN A 677 -14.53 -4.68 -12.79
C GLN A 677 -13.54 -4.06 -11.81
N ALA A 678 -13.10 -4.82 -10.80
CA ALA A 678 -12.14 -4.32 -9.82
C ALA A 678 -10.79 -3.94 -10.46
N LEU A 679 -10.38 -4.62 -11.54
CA LEU A 679 -9.16 -4.29 -12.28
C LEU A 679 -9.33 -3.00 -13.08
N LYS A 680 -10.48 -2.83 -13.75
CA LYS A 680 -10.84 -1.57 -14.42
C LYS A 680 -10.84 -0.43 -13.40
N ASP A 681 -11.47 -0.62 -12.25
CA ASP A 681 -11.51 0.37 -11.16
C ASP A 681 -10.10 0.75 -10.68
N PHE A 682 -9.22 -0.25 -10.49
CA PHE A 682 -7.84 -0.01 -10.09
C PHE A 682 -7.03 0.82 -11.11
N LEU A 683 -7.17 0.51 -12.39
CA LEU A 683 -6.42 1.18 -13.45
C LEU A 683 -6.97 2.59 -13.72
N PHE A 684 -8.29 2.74 -13.70
CA PHE A 684 -8.97 3.93 -14.23
C PHE A 684 -9.70 4.77 -13.18
N LEU A 685 -9.81 4.44 -11.90
CA LEU A 685 -10.38 5.39 -10.92
C LEU A 685 -9.33 6.43 -10.47
N PRO A 686 -9.71 7.73 -10.35
CA PRO A 686 -8.82 8.81 -9.90
C PRO A 686 -8.13 8.53 -8.58
N TYR A 687 -8.82 7.82 -7.68
CA TYR A 687 -8.30 7.40 -6.39
C TYR A 687 -6.96 6.64 -6.44
N TYR A 688 -6.74 5.82 -7.47
CA TYR A 688 -5.51 5.03 -7.60
C TYR A 688 -4.43 5.75 -8.43
N ARG A 689 -4.80 6.76 -9.22
CA ARG A 689 -3.93 7.58 -10.07
C ARG A 689 -3.06 6.83 -11.10
N ILE A 690 -3.31 5.53 -11.30
CA ILE A 690 -2.51 4.67 -12.19
C ILE A 690 -2.55 5.19 -13.64
N TYR A 691 -3.75 5.37 -14.19
CA TYR A 691 -3.97 5.99 -15.50
C TYR A 691 -3.33 7.39 -15.58
N ASP A 692 -3.51 8.24 -14.59
CA ASP A 692 -3.07 9.64 -14.63
C ASP A 692 -1.54 9.76 -14.75
N PHE A 693 -0.81 9.06 -13.87
CA PHE A 693 0.65 9.04 -13.91
C PHE A 693 1.17 8.46 -15.22
N PHE A 694 0.52 7.42 -15.71
CA PHE A 694 0.92 6.76 -16.93
C PHE A 694 0.71 7.62 -18.19
N THR A 695 -0.49 8.17 -18.39
CA THR A 695 -0.85 9.03 -19.53
C THR A 695 0.07 10.25 -19.59
N LEU A 696 0.32 10.87 -18.43
CA LEU A 696 1.24 12.00 -18.35
C LEU A 696 2.69 11.58 -18.64
N THR A 697 3.16 10.46 -18.09
CA THR A 697 4.50 9.91 -18.41
C THR A 697 4.68 9.66 -19.90
N HIS A 698 3.70 9.01 -20.53
CA HIS A 698 3.73 8.72 -21.96
C HIS A 698 3.79 10.01 -22.79
N SER A 699 3.01 11.03 -22.40
CA SER A 699 3.01 12.35 -23.04
C SER A 699 4.39 13.02 -22.96
N LEU A 700 5.07 12.96 -21.81
CA LEU A 700 6.41 13.54 -21.67
C LEU A 700 7.47 12.76 -22.47
N ILE A 701 7.36 11.42 -22.55
CA ILE A 701 8.25 10.62 -23.41
C ILE A 701 8.08 11.02 -24.89
N LEU A 702 6.83 11.15 -25.36
CA LEU A 702 6.54 11.58 -26.73
C LEU A 702 7.09 12.97 -27.06
N LEU A 703 7.02 13.92 -26.12
CA LEU A 703 7.61 15.25 -26.31
C LEU A 703 9.13 15.21 -26.37
N ALA A 704 9.76 14.40 -25.52
CA ALA A 704 11.21 14.34 -25.39
C ALA A 704 11.92 13.62 -26.55
N ASP A 705 11.30 12.59 -27.14
CA ASP A 705 11.93 11.79 -28.20
C ASP A 705 11.86 12.50 -29.56
N ASP A 706 13.01 12.91 -30.11
CA ASP A 706 13.11 13.52 -31.43
C ASP A 706 13.05 12.51 -32.58
N GLN A 707 13.04 11.20 -32.29
CA GLN A 707 12.99 10.19 -33.34
C GLN A 707 11.66 10.24 -34.09
N PRO A 708 11.65 9.95 -35.41
CA PRO A 708 10.42 9.88 -36.17
C PRO A 708 9.59 8.70 -35.65
N PHE A 709 8.52 9.01 -34.94
CA PHE A 709 7.69 8.01 -34.25
C PHE A 709 7.11 6.95 -35.19
N ILE A 710 6.91 7.25 -36.48
CA ILE A 710 6.48 6.30 -37.52
C ILE A 710 7.54 5.21 -37.74
N SER A 711 8.82 5.59 -37.68
CA SER A 711 9.97 4.73 -38.01
C SER A 711 10.53 3.95 -36.80
N THR A 712 10.12 4.29 -35.58
CA THR A 712 10.58 3.62 -34.34
C THR A 712 9.68 2.43 -34.00
N PRO A 713 10.09 1.16 -34.21
CA PRO A 713 9.19 0.00 -34.12
C PRO A 713 8.60 -0.24 -32.72
N GLU A 714 9.26 0.26 -31.68
CA GLU A 714 8.79 0.17 -30.29
C GLU A 714 7.79 1.27 -29.92
N SER A 715 7.68 2.33 -30.73
CA SER A 715 6.67 3.37 -30.51
C SER A 715 5.27 2.79 -30.75
N LEU A 716 4.29 3.26 -29.97
CA LEU A 716 2.90 2.81 -30.14
C LEU A 716 2.34 3.16 -31.51
N ILE A 717 2.77 4.30 -32.06
CA ILE A 717 2.29 4.82 -33.34
C ILE A 717 2.78 3.92 -34.47
N SER A 718 4.08 3.58 -34.48
CA SER A 718 4.65 2.65 -35.47
C SER A 718 3.98 1.29 -35.40
N ARG A 719 3.75 0.75 -34.19
CA ARG A 719 3.05 -0.53 -34.01
C ARG A 719 1.64 -0.51 -34.56
N TYR A 720 0.89 0.57 -34.32
CA TYR A 720 -0.46 0.75 -34.85
C TYR A 720 -0.46 0.65 -36.38
N LEU A 721 0.41 1.44 -37.02
CA LEU A 721 0.54 1.52 -38.48
C LEU A 721 0.97 0.17 -39.08
N GLN A 722 1.95 -0.50 -38.48
CA GLN A 722 2.39 -1.85 -38.89
C GLN A 722 1.27 -2.89 -38.84
N GLY A 723 0.36 -2.80 -37.85
CA GLY A 723 -0.78 -3.70 -37.79
C GLY A 723 -1.77 -3.49 -38.93
N CYS A 724 -1.92 -2.26 -39.40
CA CYS A 724 -2.74 -1.94 -40.56
C CYS A 724 -2.09 -2.41 -41.87
N ASP A 725 -0.77 -2.37 -41.99
CA ASP A 725 -0.07 -2.92 -43.16
C ASP A 725 -0.18 -4.45 -43.23
N ASN A 726 -0.15 -5.14 -42.09
CA ASN A 726 -0.34 -6.60 -42.04
C ASN A 726 -1.76 -7.03 -42.46
N LEU A 727 -2.78 -6.22 -42.14
CA LEU A 727 -4.15 -6.46 -42.62
C LEU A 727 -4.21 -6.48 -44.15
N LYS A 728 -3.60 -5.48 -44.81
CA LYS A 728 -3.57 -5.35 -46.28
C LYS A 728 -2.94 -6.58 -46.95
N GLN A 729 -2.06 -7.29 -46.25
CA GLN A 729 -1.30 -8.41 -46.82
C GLN A 729 -1.96 -9.77 -46.57
N ASN A 730 -2.52 -10.00 -45.37
CA ASN A 730 -2.87 -11.36 -44.92
C ASN A 730 -4.30 -11.52 -44.35
N ASN A 731 -5.16 -10.49 -44.40
CA ASN A 731 -6.53 -10.51 -43.85
C ASN A 731 -6.63 -10.91 -42.34
N ASP A 732 -5.53 -10.87 -41.59
CA ASP A 732 -5.50 -11.22 -40.16
C ASP A 732 -5.91 -10.03 -39.29
N LEU A 733 -7.17 -10.05 -38.84
CA LEU A 733 -7.77 -9.06 -37.94
C LEU A 733 -7.11 -8.97 -36.56
N THR A 734 -6.32 -9.96 -36.17
CA THR A 734 -5.72 -10.05 -34.83
C THR A 734 -4.81 -8.85 -34.55
N GLN A 735 -4.00 -8.42 -35.51
CA GLN A 735 -3.05 -7.33 -35.31
C GLN A 735 -3.73 -5.94 -35.28
N LEU A 736 -4.84 -5.77 -36.00
CA LEU A 736 -5.66 -4.56 -35.92
C LEU A 736 -6.35 -4.44 -34.56
N ILE A 737 -6.96 -5.54 -34.08
CA ILE A 737 -7.63 -5.58 -32.78
C ILE A 737 -6.61 -5.34 -31.65
N LYS A 738 -5.41 -5.93 -31.75
CA LYS A 738 -4.27 -5.67 -30.84
C LYS A 738 -3.96 -4.18 -30.73
N ASN A 739 -4.14 -3.42 -31.80
CA ASN A 739 -3.68 -2.05 -31.89
C ASN A 739 -4.75 -0.98 -31.63
N TYR A 740 -6.03 -1.37 -31.55
CA TYR A 740 -7.16 -0.44 -31.38
C TYR A 740 -7.02 0.42 -30.11
N GLN A 741 -6.74 -0.19 -28.96
CA GLN A 741 -6.60 0.51 -27.67
C GLN A 741 -5.45 1.53 -27.66
N PHE A 742 -4.36 1.28 -28.39
CA PHE A 742 -3.25 2.23 -28.48
C PHE A 742 -3.68 3.57 -29.06
N PHE A 743 -4.56 3.54 -30.06
CA PHE A 743 -5.02 4.74 -30.73
C PHE A 743 -5.97 5.57 -29.85
N TYR A 744 -6.76 4.91 -29.01
CA TYR A 744 -7.59 5.58 -28.00
C TYR A 744 -6.76 6.34 -26.98
N ILE A 745 -5.69 5.71 -26.49
CA ILE A 745 -4.78 6.34 -25.53
C ILE A 745 -4.04 7.51 -26.19
N LEU A 746 -3.70 7.39 -27.47
CA LEU A 746 -3.14 8.51 -28.23
C LEU A 746 -4.11 9.69 -28.28
N CYS A 747 -5.37 9.45 -28.63
CA CYS A 747 -6.41 10.47 -28.60
C CYS A 747 -6.58 11.05 -27.19
N GLN A 748 -6.60 10.23 -26.13
CA GLN A 748 -6.69 10.70 -24.74
C GLN A 748 -5.52 11.62 -24.36
N ASN A 749 -4.27 11.24 -24.67
CA ASN A 749 -3.08 12.09 -24.41
C ASN A 749 -3.20 13.49 -25.03
N LEU A 750 -3.92 13.61 -26.15
CA LEU A 750 -4.07 14.87 -26.88
C LEU A 750 -5.05 15.85 -26.24
N ILE A 751 -6.09 15.36 -25.54
CA ILE A 751 -7.24 16.21 -25.16
C ILE A 751 -7.72 16.04 -23.71
N ASP A 752 -7.35 14.95 -23.02
CA ASP A 752 -7.73 14.69 -21.62
C ASP A 752 -6.84 15.51 -20.67
N SER A 753 -7.40 16.53 -20.03
CA SER A 753 -6.66 17.34 -19.06
C SER A 753 -6.70 16.79 -17.63
N THR A 754 -7.55 15.81 -17.34
CA THR A 754 -7.72 15.27 -15.97
C THR A 754 -6.45 14.65 -15.37
N PRO A 755 -5.54 14.00 -16.14
CA PRO A 755 -4.29 13.46 -15.61
C PRO A 755 -3.43 14.49 -14.89
N PHE A 756 -3.35 15.73 -15.40
CA PHE A 756 -2.55 16.78 -14.79
C PHE A 756 -3.04 17.12 -13.37
N TYR A 757 -4.36 17.30 -13.21
CA TYR A 757 -4.98 17.62 -11.92
C TYR A 757 -4.85 16.48 -10.91
N ASN A 758 -4.96 15.24 -11.37
CA ASN A 758 -4.90 14.07 -10.50
C ASN A 758 -3.45 13.76 -10.05
N VAL A 759 -2.45 13.95 -10.91
CA VAL A 759 -1.03 13.78 -10.54
C VAL A 759 -0.60 14.83 -9.51
N PHE A 760 -0.92 16.11 -9.73
CA PHE A 760 -0.50 17.23 -8.87
C PHE A 760 -1.59 17.72 -7.90
N SER A 761 -2.49 16.81 -7.57
CA SER A 761 -3.62 17.03 -6.70
C SER A 761 -3.17 17.64 -5.35
N LYS A 762 -3.80 18.75 -4.90
CA LYS A 762 -3.55 19.54 -3.67
C LYS A 762 -2.20 20.27 -3.62
N CYS A 763 -1.33 20.10 -4.60
CA CYS A 763 0.05 20.61 -4.56
C CYS A 763 0.54 21.23 -5.87
N HIS A 764 -0.32 21.44 -6.87
CA HIS A 764 0.08 22.04 -8.16
C HIS A 764 0.80 23.38 -8.00
N ASP A 765 0.34 24.27 -7.10
CA ASP A 765 1.03 25.54 -6.81
C ASP A 765 2.44 25.35 -6.25
N LEU A 766 2.68 24.26 -5.51
CA LEU A 766 4.00 23.93 -5.03
C LEU A 766 4.90 23.58 -6.20
N TYR A 767 4.44 22.77 -7.17
CA TYR A 767 5.24 22.36 -8.32
C TYR A 767 5.39 23.43 -9.39
N PHE A 768 4.37 24.27 -9.58
CA PHE A 768 4.28 25.25 -10.66
C PHE A 768 3.98 26.65 -10.11
N PRO A 769 4.98 27.34 -9.51
CA PRO A 769 4.79 28.67 -8.92
C PRO A 769 4.21 29.71 -9.89
N GLU A 770 4.48 29.56 -11.18
CA GLU A 770 3.95 30.42 -12.24
C GLU A 770 2.41 30.42 -12.33
N LEU A 771 1.70 29.39 -11.85
CA LEU A 771 0.23 29.37 -11.83
C LEU A 771 -0.37 30.39 -10.86
N SER A 772 0.44 30.86 -9.90
CA SER A 772 0.05 31.92 -8.97
C SER A 772 0.50 33.33 -9.41
N GLN A 773 1.32 33.43 -10.47
CA GLN A 773 2.01 34.66 -10.87
C GLN A 773 1.79 35.07 -12.34
N ASN A 774 1.31 34.17 -13.19
CA ASN A 774 1.24 34.36 -14.64
C ASN A 774 -0.20 34.20 -15.17
N ASP A 775 -0.70 35.24 -15.84
CA ASP A 775 -2.09 35.33 -16.27
C ASP A 775 -2.51 34.24 -17.28
N GLU A 776 -1.64 33.78 -18.18
CA GLU A 776 -2.05 32.85 -19.25
C GLU A 776 -2.19 31.41 -18.77
N ASN A 777 -1.17 30.84 -18.12
CA ASN A 777 -1.21 29.46 -17.62
C ASN A 777 -2.28 29.30 -16.51
N GLN A 778 -2.49 30.34 -15.70
CA GLN A 778 -3.56 30.35 -14.71
C GLN A 778 -4.94 30.34 -15.37
N LYS A 779 -5.16 31.13 -16.43
CA LYS A 779 -6.41 31.12 -17.21
C LYS A 779 -6.68 29.74 -17.81
N ILE A 780 -5.67 29.10 -18.42
CA ILE A 780 -5.83 27.74 -18.98
C ILE A 780 -6.21 26.75 -17.88
N PHE A 781 -5.54 26.81 -16.73
CA PHE A 781 -5.83 25.95 -15.58
C PHE A 781 -7.26 26.15 -15.05
N GLN A 782 -7.71 27.39 -14.88
CA GLN A 782 -9.07 27.71 -14.42
C GLN A 782 -10.14 27.30 -15.46
N GLN A 783 -9.88 27.57 -16.73
CA GLN A 783 -10.79 27.25 -17.83
C GLN A 783 -11.09 25.75 -17.88
N ASN A 784 -10.08 24.89 -17.77
CA ASN A 784 -10.28 23.43 -17.79
C ASN A 784 -11.07 22.94 -16.56
N ILE A 785 -10.89 23.54 -15.37
CA ILE A 785 -11.74 23.23 -14.20
C ILE A 785 -13.19 23.68 -14.44
N ASN A 786 -13.40 24.87 -14.99
CA ASN A 786 -14.74 25.37 -15.32
C ASN A 786 -15.48 24.45 -16.30
N GLU A 787 -14.78 23.98 -17.33
CA GLU A 787 -15.33 23.00 -18.28
C GLU A 787 -15.74 21.68 -17.61
N ILE A 788 -14.97 21.21 -16.64
CA ILE A 788 -15.31 20.04 -15.82
C ILE A 788 -16.60 20.29 -15.02
N ILE A 789 -16.69 21.41 -14.31
CA ILE A 789 -17.86 21.77 -13.48
C ILE A 789 -19.12 21.84 -14.35
N ILE A 790 -19.04 22.55 -15.47
CA ILE A 790 -20.14 22.69 -16.43
C ILE A 790 -20.61 21.31 -16.92
N THR A 791 -19.66 20.43 -17.25
CA THR A 791 -19.96 19.08 -17.72
C THR A 791 -20.66 18.25 -16.65
N CYS A 792 -20.17 18.26 -15.40
CA CYS A 792 -20.81 17.55 -14.28
C CYS A 792 -22.25 18.01 -14.03
N ILE A 793 -22.51 19.32 -14.12
CA ILE A 793 -23.84 19.91 -13.92
C ILE A 793 -24.78 19.51 -15.07
N ASN A 794 -24.37 19.78 -16.31
CA ASN A 794 -25.26 19.61 -17.47
C ASN A 794 -25.55 18.14 -17.79
N GLN A 795 -24.71 17.20 -17.35
CA GLN A 795 -25.02 15.76 -17.42
C GLN A 795 -26.26 15.33 -16.62
N GLN A 796 -26.67 16.10 -15.62
CA GLN A 796 -27.80 15.76 -14.77
C GLN A 796 -29.15 16.25 -15.32
N GLY A 797 -29.15 17.04 -16.40
CA GLY A 797 -30.34 17.67 -16.97
C GLY A 797 -30.96 18.72 -16.05
N ASP A 798 -32.28 18.91 -16.13
CA ASP A 798 -33.04 19.93 -15.38
C ASP A 798 -33.23 19.61 -13.87
N LYS A 799 -32.40 18.73 -13.30
CA LYS A 799 -32.47 18.40 -11.87
C LYS A 799 -31.95 19.56 -11.04
N LYS A 800 -32.50 19.71 -9.82
CA LYS A 800 -31.91 20.62 -8.84
C LYS A 800 -30.56 20.05 -8.36
N ILE A 801 -29.50 20.82 -8.46
CA ILE A 801 -28.12 20.42 -8.14
C ILE A 801 -27.56 21.36 -7.07
N TYR A 802 -26.88 20.76 -6.09
CA TYR A 802 -26.13 21.45 -5.03
C TYR A 802 -24.62 21.29 -5.24
N ILE A 803 -23.80 22.12 -4.59
CA ILE A 803 -22.32 22.01 -4.67
C ILE A 803 -21.87 20.58 -4.36
N LYS A 804 -22.37 19.99 -3.26
CA LYS A 804 -22.04 18.61 -2.86
C LYS A 804 -22.32 17.56 -3.94
N ASP A 805 -23.32 17.79 -4.79
CA ASP A 805 -23.67 16.86 -5.86
C ASP A 805 -22.64 16.98 -6.98
N VAL A 806 -22.24 18.21 -7.34
CA VAL A 806 -21.16 18.45 -8.32
C VAL A 806 -19.85 17.85 -7.83
N GLU A 807 -19.52 18.01 -6.55
CA GLU A 807 -18.37 17.36 -5.94
C GLU A 807 -18.46 15.83 -6.08
N GLN A 808 -19.60 15.24 -5.71
CA GLN A 808 -19.82 13.79 -5.84
C GLN A 808 -19.69 13.31 -7.30
N PHE A 809 -20.24 14.04 -8.26
CA PHE A 809 -20.11 13.70 -9.68
C PHE A 809 -18.69 13.91 -10.20
N SER A 810 -17.95 14.89 -9.70
CA SER A 810 -16.56 15.08 -10.12
C SER A 810 -15.62 13.99 -9.61
N LYS A 811 -15.96 13.23 -8.55
CA LYS A 811 -15.10 12.16 -8.00
C LYS A 811 -14.79 11.02 -8.97
N ILE A 812 -15.61 10.84 -10.03
CA ILE A 812 -15.31 9.85 -11.08
C ILE A 812 -14.20 10.29 -12.04
N ILE A 813 -13.87 11.58 -12.09
CA ILE A 813 -12.88 12.18 -13.00
C ILE A 813 -11.71 12.87 -12.28
N LEU A 814 -11.97 13.45 -11.12
CA LEU A 814 -11.00 14.14 -10.28
C LEU A 814 -10.90 13.47 -8.91
N ASP A 815 -9.68 13.23 -8.45
CA ASP A 815 -9.40 12.76 -7.08
C ASP A 815 -9.76 13.83 -6.03
N GLN A 816 -9.91 15.09 -6.45
CA GLN A 816 -10.09 16.23 -5.56
C GLN A 816 -11.21 17.16 -6.00
N THR A 817 -12.15 17.39 -5.09
CA THR A 817 -13.34 18.22 -5.32
C THR A 817 -13.22 19.64 -4.77
N ASN A 818 -12.23 19.95 -3.95
CA ASN A 818 -12.01 21.31 -3.42
C ASN A 818 -11.74 22.35 -4.54
N LEU A 819 -11.19 21.91 -5.67
CA LEU A 819 -11.06 22.75 -6.88
C LEU A 819 -12.42 23.14 -7.47
N ILE A 820 -13.44 22.29 -7.28
CA ILE A 820 -14.83 22.57 -7.70
C ILE A 820 -15.38 23.73 -6.88
N GLU A 821 -15.34 23.63 -5.54
CA GLU A 821 -15.87 24.67 -4.65
C GLU A 821 -15.23 26.04 -4.93
N SER A 822 -13.91 26.07 -5.09
CA SER A 822 -13.17 27.32 -5.35
C SER A 822 -13.46 27.98 -6.70
N ASN A 823 -13.95 27.22 -7.70
CA ASN A 823 -14.21 27.73 -9.06
C ASN A 823 -15.70 27.78 -9.44
N ILE A 824 -16.59 27.20 -8.63
CA ILE A 824 -18.02 27.05 -9.00
C ILE A 824 -18.73 28.37 -9.27
N GLN A 825 -18.34 29.45 -8.58
CA GLN A 825 -18.91 30.79 -8.75
C GLN A 825 -18.60 31.43 -10.10
N GLN A 826 -17.57 30.95 -10.81
CA GLN A 826 -17.22 31.45 -12.14
C GLN A 826 -18.26 31.00 -13.20
N VAL A 827 -18.93 29.87 -12.96
CA VAL A 827 -19.87 29.26 -13.91
C VAL A 827 -21.30 29.16 -13.40
N CYS A 828 -21.51 29.35 -12.09
CA CYS A 828 -22.81 29.30 -11.43
C CYS A 828 -23.10 30.57 -10.60
N THR A 829 -24.38 30.86 -10.41
CA THR A 829 -24.90 31.79 -9.40
C THR A 829 -25.64 31.00 -8.33
N PHE A 830 -25.60 31.45 -7.08
CA PHE A 830 -26.39 30.86 -6.00
C PHE A 830 -27.81 31.46 -5.99
N GLU A 831 -28.82 30.62 -5.89
CA GLU A 831 -30.21 31.11 -5.76
C GLU A 831 -30.58 31.42 -4.30
N ASP A 832 -29.93 30.76 -3.33
CA ASP A 832 -30.32 30.83 -1.91
C ASP A 832 -29.15 31.31 -1.03
N GLN A 833 -29.41 32.19 -0.06
CA GLN A 833 -28.42 32.70 0.91
C GLN A 833 -28.19 31.76 2.11
N SER A 834 -28.16 30.43 1.87
CA SER A 834 -27.82 29.47 2.92
C SER A 834 -26.43 29.77 3.50
N GLN A 835 -26.31 29.84 4.83
CA GLN A 835 -25.01 29.96 5.51
C GLN A 835 -24.11 28.74 5.30
N ASN A 836 -24.68 27.58 4.96
CA ASN A 836 -23.92 26.40 4.60
C ASN A 836 -23.74 26.34 3.08
N ILE A 837 -22.50 26.54 2.62
CA ILE A 837 -22.08 26.54 1.21
C ILE A 837 -22.44 25.21 0.52
N GLN A 838 -22.29 24.07 1.20
CA GLN A 838 -22.57 22.75 0.60
C GLN A 838 -24.05 22.49 0.31
N SER A 839 -24.96 23.27 0.93
CA SER A 839 -26.41 23.20 0.72
C SER A 839 -26.95 24.28 -0.22
N GLN A 840 -26.09 25.11 -0.82
CA GLN A 840 -26.52 26.17 -1.71
C GLN A 840 -26.98 25.62 -3.06
N TYR A 841 -28.16 26.07 -3.49
CA TYR A 841 -28.71 25.72 -4.79
C TYR A 841 -27.93 26.43 -5.89
N LEU A 842 -27.46 25.66 -6.87
CA LEU A 842 -26.68 26.15 -8.00
C LEU A 842 -27.58 26.41 -9.20
N LYS A 843 -27.50 27.63 -9.73
CA LYS A 843 -28.00 27.97 -11.06
C LYS A 843 -26.83 28.19 -11.99
N ILE A 844 -26.65 27.30 -12.95
CA ILE A 844 -25.64 27.50 -14.00
C ILE A 844 -25.98 28.77 -14.79
N GLN A 845 -24.96 29.61 -15.04
CA GLN A 845 -25.14 30.86 -15.76
C GLN A 845 -25.66 30.58 -17.18
N ASN A 846 -26.50 31.49 -17.71
CA ASN A 846 -27.21 31.27 -18.98
C ASN A 846 -26.27 30.91 -20.14
N GLY A 847 -25.05 31.47 -20.19
CA GLY A 847 -24.06 31.20 -21.23
C GLY A 847 -23.51 29.76 -21.23
N TYR A 848 -23.71 28.99 -20.16
CA TYR A 848 -23.19 27.63 -20.01
C TYR A 848 -24.27 26.54 -19.97
N LYS A 849 -25.57 26.90 -19.97
CA LYS A 849 -26.71 25.96 -19.85
C LYS A 849 -26.74 24.85 -20.90
N GLN A 850 -26.18 25.11 -22.08
CA GLN A 850 -26.18 24.17 -23.22
C GLN A 850 -24.75 23.75 -23.61
N LYS A 851 -23.78 23.85 -22.69
CA LYS A 851 -22.38 23.49 -23.00
C LYS A 851 -21.99 22.17 -22.35
N LEU A 852 -21.36 21.28 -23.10
CA LEU A 852 -20.85 20.00 -22.60
C LEU A 852 -19.44 19.78 -23.16
N TYR A 853 -18.49 19.41 -22.30
CA TYR A 853 -17.08 19.22 -22.66
C TYR A 853 -16.66 17.78 -22.41
N TYR A 854 -17.00 16.90 -23.35
CA TYR A 854 -16.80 15.45 -23.23
C TYR A 854 -15.34 15.03 -23.08
N ARG A 855 -14.38 15.87 -23.48
CA ARG A 855 -12.94 15.62 -23.34
C ARG A 855 -12.47 15.37 -21.90
N HIS A 856 -13.24 15.80 -20.90
CA HIS A 856 -12.90 15.57 -19.49
C HIS A 856 -13.44 14.27 -18.91
N LEU A 857 -14.22 13.52 -19.68
CA LEU A 857 -14.87 12.27 -19.26
C LEU A 857 -14.24 11.03 -19.90
N LEU A 858 -13.20 11.23 -20.72
CA LEU A 858 -12.57 10.21 -21.57
C LEU A 858 -12.02 9.01 -20.80
N ARG A 859 -11.83 9.17 -19.49
CA ARG A 859 -11.35 8.17 -18.54
C ARG A 859 -12.40 7.16 -18.07
N VAL A 860 -13.67 7.55 -18.00
CA VAL A 860 -14.72 6.86 -17.21
C VAL A 860 -15.54 5.85 -18.02
N LYS A 861 -15.46 5.90 -19.36
CA LYS A 861 -16.32 5.09 -20.22
C LYS A 861 -15.52 4.12 -21.08
N GLU A 862 -16.03 2.90 -21.23
CA GLU A 862 -15.37 1.79 -21.94
C GLU A 862 -15.24 2.03 -23.46
N GLY A 863 -15.73 3.17 -23.95
CA GLY A 863 -15.30 3.77 -25.19
C GLY A 863 -15.65 5.25 -25.26
N LEU A 864 -14.94 5.98 -26.13
CA LEU A 864 -15.36 7.29 -26.67
C LEU A 864 -16.82 7.28 -27.15
N GLU A 865 -17.29 6.10 -27.56
CA GLU A 865 -18.60 5.79 -28.10
C GLU A 865 -19.73 6.06 -27.07
N ASP A 866 -19.55 5.71 -25.80
CA ASP A 866 -20.55 5.93 -24.74
C ASP A 866 -20.70 7.41 -24.34
N LEU A 867 -19.67 8.23 -24.56
CA LEU A 867 -19.73 9.68 -24.31
C LEU A 867 -20.45 10.39 -25.44
N CYS A 868 -20.21 9.95 -26.67
CA CYS A 868 -20.90 10.46 -27.85
C CYS A 868 -22.36 10.01 -27.94
N ILE A 869 -22.74 8.84 -27.43
CA ILE A 869 -24.16 8.43 -27.27
C ILE A 869 -24.88 9.40 -26.33
N VAL A 870 -24.27 9.70 -25.17
CA VAL A 870 -24.81 10.73 -24.26
C VAL A 870 -24.84 12.13 -24.93
N ALA A 871 -23.89 12.44 -25.81
CA ALA A 871 -23.90 13.68 -26.60
C ALA A 871 -24.97 13.72 -27.70
N SER A 872 -25.31 12.57 -28.29
CA SER A 872 -26.35 12.47 -29.32
C SER A 872 -27.76 12.54 -28.76
N ASP A 873 -27.97 12.05 -27.54
CA ASP A 873 -29.29 12.06 -26.90
C ASP A 873 -29.70 13.44 -26.36
N VAL A 874 -28.75 14.37 -26.18
CA VAL A 874 -28.98 15.66 -25.50
C VAL A 874 -29.37 16.82 -26.44
N ASN A 875 -28.99 16.83 -27.73
CA ASN A 875 -29.61 17.59 -28.85
C ASN A 875 -28.72 17.62 -30.12
N ASN A 876 -29.34 17.89 -31.28
CA ASN A 876 -28.78 17.77 -32.63
C ASN A 876 -27.88 18.92 -33.15
N GLN A 877 -27.41 19.85 -32.31
CA GLN A 877 -26.58 20.96 -32.80
C GLN A 877 -25.27 21.10 -32.01
N ASN A 878 -24.16 20.86 -32.70
CA ASN A 878 -22.77 21.29 -32.39
C ASN A 878 -21.94 20.55 -31.34
N TYR A 879 -22.34 19.39 -30.82
CA TYR A 879 -21.48 18.66 -29.85
C TYR A 879 -20.48 17.74 -30.55
N SER A 880 -19.18 18.09 -30.46
CA SER A 880 -18.08 17.21 -30.81
C SER A 880 -17.64 16.36 -29.61
N ILE A 881 -16.79 15.36 -29.85
CA ILE A 881 -16.11 14.60 -28.78
C ILE A 881 -15.20 15.48 -27.90
N LEU A 882 -14.85 16.66 -28.40
CA LEU A 882 -14.02 17.65 -27.72
C LEU A 882 -14.85 18.60 -26.85
N GLY A 883 -16.10 18.85 -27.25
CA GLY A 883 -17.06 19.73 -26.58
C GLY A 883 -17.75 20.70 -27.55
N SER A 884 -18.65 21.54 -27.01
CA SER A 884 -19.51 22.48 -27.75
C SER A 884 -18.78 23.68 -28.39
N ASP A 885 -17.71 24.16 -27.76
CA ASP A 885 -16.94 25.35 -28.17
C ASP A 885 -15.44 25.19 -27.87
N PHE A 886 -14.94 23.96 -28.05
CA PHE A 886 -13.54 23.62 -27.86
C PHE A 886 -12.61 24.46 -28.77
N LYS A 887 -11.51 24.96 -28.20
CA LYS A 887 -10.42 25.64 -28.91
C LYS A 887 -9.08 25.05 -28.50
N LEU A 888 -8.12 25.01 -29.43
CA LEU A 888 -6.79 24.48 -29.15
C LEU A 888 -6.05 25.29 -28.08
N GLN A 889 -6.27 26.60 -28.01
CA GLN A 889 -5.72 27.44 -26.93
C GLN A 889 -6.10 26.97 -25.52
N ASN A 890 -7.21 26.24 -25.34
CA ASN A 890 -7.68 25.74 -24.03
C ASN A 890 -6.96 24.46 -23.58
N LEU A 891 -6.07 23.89 -24.40
CA LEU A 891 -5.23 22.75 -24.01
C LEU A 891 -3.99 23.22 -23.23
N PHE A 892 -3.48 22.37 -22.34
CA PHE A 892 -2.19 22.62 -21.70
C PHE A 892 -1.05 22.64 -22.74
N PRO A 893 0.06 23.37 -22.50
CA PRO A 893 1.12 23.51 -23.50
C PRO A 893 1.65 22.17 -24.03
N TYR A 894 1.92 21.21 -23.14
CA TYR A 894 2.35 19.86 -23.52
C TYR A 894 1.36 19.14 -24.45
N GLN A 895 0.05 19.30 -24.22
CA GLN A 895 -0.97 18.67 -25.07
C GLN A 895 -0.95 19.31 -26.45
N ARG A 896 -0.91 20.65 -26.54
CA ARG A 896 -0.83 21.39 -27.82
C ARG A 896 0.38 20.97 -28.66
N GLU A 897 1.53 20.82 -28.02
CA GLU A 897 2.78 20.45 -28.73
C GLU A 897 2.76 18.99 -29.19
N ILE A 898 2.22 18.04 -28.40
CA ILE A 898 2.01 16.66 -28.88
C ILE A 898 1.02 16.66 -30.04
N TYR A 899 -0.06 17.44 -29.94
CA TYR A 899 -1.06 17.59 -30.98
C TYR A 899 -0.44 18.04 -32.30
N LYS A 900 0.38 19.10 -32.26
CA LYS A 900 1.15 19.60 -33.40
C LYS A 900 2.11 18.54 -33.94
N LYS A 901 2.91 17.92 -33.06
CA LYS A 901 3.93 16.92 -33.43
C LYS A 901 3.35 15.74 -34.19
N LEU A 902 2.14 15.30 -33.82
CA LEU A 902 1.47 14.16 -34.45
C LEU A 902 0.69 14.56 -35.70
N ILE A 903 -0.18 15.56 -35.60
CA ILE A 903 -1.14 15.90 -36.65
C ILE A 903 -0.49 16.65 -37.81
N LEU A 904 0.55 17.45 -37.57
CA LEU A 904 1.29 18.14 -38.64
C LEU A 904 2.27 17.21 -39.39
N ASN A 905 2.30 15.92 -39.06
CA ASN A 905 3.10 14.94 -39.79
C ASN A 905 2.31 14.44 -41.03
N GLU A 906 2.70 14.93 -42.20
CA GLU A 906 2.11 14.61 -43.50
C GLU A 906 2.10 13.08 -43.77
N GLU A 907 3.20 12.39 -43.44
CA GLU A 907 3.32 10.94 -43.63
C GLU A 907 2.35 10.18 -42.74
N PHE A 908 2.21 10.60 -41.48
CA PHE A 908 1.28 9.98 -40.55
C PHE A 908 -0.17 10.13 -41.03
N ILE A 909 -0.60 11.35 -41.34
CA ILE A 909 -1.99 11.59 -41.80
C ILE A 909 -2.25 10.90 -43.15
N GLY A 910 -1.28 10.92 -44.07
CA GLY A 910 -1.37 10.18 -45.33
C GLY A 910 -1.58 8.69 -45.14
N GLN A 911 -0.86 8.07 -44.19
CA GLN A 911 -1.06 6.66 -43.84
C GLN A 911 -2.42 6.41 -43.20
N ILE A 912 -2.87 7.28 -42.28
CA ILE A 912 -4.22 7.18 -41.67
C ILE A 912 -5.32 7.23 -42.73
N VAL A 913 -5.22 8.15 -43.71
CA VAL A 913 -6.17 8.24 -44.83
C VAL A 913 -6.08 7.00 -45.73
N SER A 914 -4.88 6.51 -46.04
CA SER A 914 -4.69 5.29 -46.83
C SER A 914 -5.33 4.07 -46.17
N ILE A 915 -5.17 3.92 -44.85
CA ILE A 915 -5.80 2.86 -44.07
C ILE A 915 -7.32 3.01 -44.09
N ASN A 916 -7.82 4.25 -43.92
CA ASN A 916 -9.24 4.55 -44.00
C ASN A 916 -9.83 4.12 -45.35
N LEU A 917 -9.16 4.41 -46.46
CA LEU A 917 -9.63 4.07 -47.80
C LEU A 917 -9.56 2.58 -48.16
N ASN A 918 -8.97 1.72 -47.31
CA ASN A 918 -8.91 0.29 -47.57
C ASN A 918 -10.30 -0.38 -47.48
N ALA A 919 -10.76 -0.93 -48.62
CA ALA A 919 -12.06 -1.60 -48.76
C ALA A 919 -12.21 -2.86 -47.87
N GLU A 920 -11.11 -3.48 -47.45
CA GLU A 920 -11.13 -4.69 -46.60
C GLU A 920 -11.39 -4.38 -45.12
N THR A 921 -11.28 -3.10 -44.71
CA THR A 921 -11.46 -2.70 -43.32
C THR A 921 -12.94 -2.50 -43.00
N LYS A 922 -13.48 -3.25 -42.01
CA LYS A 922 -14.90 -3.12 -41.64
C LYS A 922 -15.20 -1.76 -40.99
N PRO A 923 -16.40 -1.18 -41.20
CA PRO A 923 -16.79 0.11 -40.63
C PRO A 923 -16.61 0.27 -39.11
N ALA A 924 -16.85 -0.80 -38.35
CA ALA A 924 -16.67 -0.81 -36.89
C ALA A 924 -15.23 -0.53 -36.45
N PHE A 925 -14.24 -0.73 -37.31
CA PHE A 925 -12.83 -0.47 -37.00
C PHE A 925 -12.35 0.94 -37.40
N PHE A 926 -13.21 1.75 -38.05
CA PHE A 926 -12.87 3.13 -38.39
C PHE A 926 -13.05 4.10 -37.23
N SER A 927 -13.69 3.70 -36.13
CA SER A 927 -13.96 4.55 -34.96
C SER A 927 -12.71 5.32 -34.52
N ALA A 928 -11.63 4.61 -34.18
CA ALA A 928 -10.33 5.18 -33.83
C ALA A 928 -9.81 6.16 -34.92
N ILE A 929 -9.68 5.69 -36.16
CA ILE A 929 -9.18 6.46 -37.33
C ILE A 929 -9.96 7.77 -37.53
N ASN A 930 -11.29 7.69 -37.43
CA ASN A 930 -12.17 8.83 -37.56
C ASN A 930 -11.90 9.89 -36.49
N HIS A 931 -11.50 9.50 -35.28
CA HIS A 931 -11.12 10.48 -34.25
C HIS A 931 -9.88 11.25 -34.64
N ILE A 932 -8.82 10.61 -35.16
CA ILE A 932 -7.63 11.35 -35.61
C ILE A 932 -7.95 12.25 -36.80
N ILE A 933 -8.83 11.82 -37.71
CA ILE A 933 -9.32 12.69 -38.79
C ILE A 933 -10.08 13.89 -38.21
N LEU A 934 -10.97 13.69 -37.24
CA LEU A 934 -11.65 14.80 -36.55
C LEU A 934 -10.68 15.73 -35.82
N LEU A 935 -9.65 15.19 -35.16
CA LEU A 935 -8.60 16.00 -34.53
C LEU A 935 -7.81 16.80 -35.59
N ALA A 936 -7.53 16.21 -36.75
CA ALA A 936 -6.88 16.91 -37.86
C ALA A 936 -7.77 18.03 -38.42
N ILE A 937 -9.08 17.78 -38.59
CA ILE A 937 -10.07 18.79 -38.98
C ILE A 937 -10.09 19.94 -37.97
N GLN A 938 -10.13 19.63 -36.67
CA GLN A 938 -10.13 20.65 -35.62
C GLN A 938 -8.89 21.53 -35.69
N LEU A 939 -7.73 20.95 -36.00
CA LEU A 939 -6.48 21.70 -36.18
C LEU A 939 -6.54 22.65 -37.37
N ILE A 940 -7.09 22.17 -38.49
CA ILE A 940 -7.27 23.00 -39.70
C ILE A 940 -8.23 24.15 -39.40
N GLN A 941 -9.33 23.89 -38.71
CA GLN A 941 -10.29 24.92 -38.31
C GLN A 941 -9.69 25.94 -37.34
N SER A 942 -8.77 25.52 -36.47
CA SER A 942 -8.01 26.40 -35.58
C SER A 942 -6.87 27.16 -36.26
N LYS A 943 -6.65 27.02 -37.59
CA LYS A 943 -5.64 27.80 -38.34
C LYS A 943 -5.80 29.33 -38.16
N SER A 944 -7.00 29.81 -37.86
CA SER A 944 -7.26 31.23 -37.56
C SER A 944 -6.72 31.70 -36.20
N GLU A 945 -6.33 30.79 -35.30
CA GLU A 945 -5.67 31.09 -34.02
C GLU A 945 -4.18 31.40 -34.28
N LEU A 946 -3.89 32.49 -35.01
CA LEU A 946 -2.54 32.82 -35.55
C LEU A 946 -1.43 32.87 -34.48
N GLU A 947 -1.76 33.17 -33.23
CA GLU A 947 -0.80 33.17 -32.11
C GLU A 947 -0.26 31.77 -31.77
N LEU A 948 -0.94 30.70 -32.20
CA LEU A 948 -0.56 29.33 -31.89
C LEU A 948 0.36 28.70 -32.93
N PHE A 949 0.41 29.19 -34.17
CA PHE A 949 1.11 28.51 -35.27
C PHE A 949 2.14 29.40 -35.95
N SER A 950 3.32 28.85 -36.21
CA SER A 950 4.32 29.45 -37.09
C SER A 950 3.91 29.34 -38.57
N GLU A 951 4.52 30.17 -39.43
CA GLU A 951 4.28 30.13 -40.89
C GLU A 951 4.57 28.75 -41.51
N GLU A 952 5.60 28.06 -41.01
CA GLU A 952 5.93 26.70 -41.45
C GLU A 952 4.83 25.71 -41.05
N GLU A 953 4.32 25.80 -39.81
CA GLU A 953 3.21 24.96 -39.36
C GLU A 953 1.95 25.23 -40.18
N ILE A 954 1.62 26.50 -40.46
CA ILE A 954 0.49 26.87 -41.31
C ILE A 954 0.59 26.22 -42.70
N THR A 955 1.77 26.22 -43.30
CA THR A 955 2.01 25.57 -44.59
C THR A 955 1.79 24.05 -44.50
N LYS A 956 2.19 23.41 -43.39
CA LYS A 956 1.90 21.99 -43.14
C LYS A 956 0.39 21.75 -42.99
N ILE A 957 -0.34 22.63 -42.31
CA ILE A 957 -1.81 22.54 -42.18
C ILE A 957 -2.48 22.51 -43.55
N GLU A 958 -2.08 23.38 -44.47
CA GLU A 958 -2.65 23.43 -45.84
C GLU A 958 -2.43 22.12 -46.61
N LYS A 959 -1.26 21.51 -46.44
CA LYS A 959 -0.98 20.21 -47.04
C LYS A 959 -1.82 19.09 -46.39
N ILE A 960 -1.95 19.09 -45.06
CA ILE A 960 -2.83 18.14 -44.35
C ILE A 960 -4.28 18.29 -44.83
N GLU A 961 -4.76 19.53 -45.00
CA GLU A 961 -6.08 19.82 -45.55
C GLU A 961 -6.25 19.22 -46.95
N SER A 962 -5.24 19.35 -47.82
CA SER A 962 -5.25 18.72 -49.16
C SER A 962 -5.31 17.19 -49.10
N ILE A 963 -4.64 16.56 -48.13
CA ILE A 963 -4.66 15.10 -47.94
C ILE A 963 -6.07 14.65 -47.50
N LEU A 964 -6.73 15.41 -46.63
CA LEU A 964 -8.08 15.10 -46.15
C LEU A 964 -9.16 15.38 -47.20
N LYS A 965 -9.02 16.46 -47.98
CA LYS A 965 -9.93 16.81 -49.10
C LYS A 965 -9.77 15.91 -50.34
N ASN A 966 -9.16 14.73 -50.20
CA ASN A 966 -9.11 13.72 -51.24
C ASN A 966 -10.53 13.27 -51.65
N GLU A 967 -10.82 13.30 -52.95
CA GLU A 967 -12.15 12.92 -53.51
C GLU A 967 -12.57 11.49 -53.12
N GLN A 968 -11.64 10.53 -53.03
CA GLN A 968 -11.96 9.15 -52.60
C GLN A 968 -12.43 9.12 -51.13
N LEU A 969 -11.86 9.96 -50.27
CA LEU A 969 -12.24 10.04 -48.86
C LEU A 969 -13.62 10.69 -48.73
N LYS A 970 -13.86 11.75 -49.49
CA LYS A 970 -15.16 12.44 -49.58
C LYS A 970 -16.27 11.51 -50.06
N GLU A 971 -16.05 10.78 -51.17
CA GLU A 971 -16.99 9.78 -51.68
C GLU A 971 -17.27 8.67 -50.66
N LYS A 972 -16.25 8.21 -49.93
CA LYS A 972 -16.42 7.24 -48.87
C LYS A 972 -17.36 7.75 -47.79
N TYR A 973 -17.10 8.93 -47.20
CA TYR A 973 -17.92 9.45 -46.09
C TYR A 973 -19.34 9.87 -46.52
N MET A 974 -19.56 10.20 -47.79
CA MET A 974 -20.91 10.40 -48.33
C MET A 974 -21.76 9.11 -48.35
N ASN A 975 -21.11 7.95 -48.51
CA ASN A 975 -21.81 6.68 -48.74
C ASN A 975 -21.68 5.67 -47.58
N VAL A 976 -20.70 5.82 -46.69
CA VAL A 976 -20.35 4.83 -45.65
C VAL A 976 -21.54 4.48 -44.75
N ASN A 977 -22.36 5.47 -44.37
CA ASN A 977 -23.54 5.25 -43.54
C ASN A 977 -24.68 4.57 -44.32
N ASN A 978 -24.79 4.84 -45.62
CA ASN A 978 -25.81 4.23 -46.47
C ASN A 978 -25.54 2.74 -46.69
N ASN A 979 -24.26 2.35 -46.68
CA ASN A 979 -23.78 0.97 -46.89
C ASN A 979 -23.91 0.07 -45.66
N LEU A 980 -24.32 0.59 -44.50
CA LEU A 980 -24.55 -0.20 -43.29
C LEU A 980 -25.91 -0.93 -43.34
N SER A 981 -25.95 -2.19 -42.91
CA SER A 981 -27.21 -2.94 -42.75
C SER A 981 -28.07 -2.34 -41.63
N ALA A 982 -29.36 -2.70 -41.56
CA ALA A 982 -30.26 -2.19 -40.51
C ALA A 982 -29.75 -2.51 -39.09
N ALA A 983 -29.26 -3.72 -38.86
CA ALA A 983 -28.64 -4.11 -37.58
C ALA A 983 -27.37 -3.30 -37.29
N GLN A 984 -26.50 -3.13 -38.30
CA GLN A 984 -25.29 -2.32 -38.13
C GLN A 984 -25.59 -0.85 -37.89
N LYS A 985 -26.65 -0.29 -38.49
CA LYS A 985 -27.08 1.09 -38.22
C LYS A 985 -27.56 1.26 -36.79
N GLN A 986 -28.17 0.22 -36.21
CA GLN A 986 -28.57 0.21 -34.81
C GLN A 986 -27.35 0.08 -33.87
N ASP A 987 -26.39 -0.78 -34.22
CA ASP A 987 -25.19 -1.03 -33.40
C ASP A 987 -24.11 0.06 -33.55
N LEU A 988 -24.07 0.78 -34.68
CA LEU A 988 -23.02 1.76 -35.02
C LEU A 988 -23.54 3.20 -35.13
N GLN A 989 -24.63 3.55 -34.44
CA GLN A 989 -25.20 4.91 -34.43
C GLN A 989 -24.14 5.98 -34.15
N TYR A 990 -23.23 5.68 -33.24
CA TYR A 990 -22.06 6.51 -32.91
C TYR A 990 -21.16 6.77 -34.13
N THR A 991 -20.69 5.71 -34.79
CA THR A 991 -19.78 5.83 -35.95
C THR A 991 -20.47 6.59 -37.07
N MET A 992 -21.79 6.43 -37.23
CA MET A 992 -22.56 7.17 -38.21
C MET A 992 -22.55 8.68 -37.99
N LYS A 993 -22.71 9.13 -36.74
CA LYS A 993 -22.68 10.57 -36.42
C LYS A 993 -21.29 11.18 -36.66
N ILE A 994 -20.25 10.46 -36.30
CA ILE A 994 -18.86 10.87 -36.57
C ILE A 994 -18.57 10.93 -38.07
N ASN A 995 -19.00 9.92 -38.82
CA ASN A 995 -18.91 9.93 -40.28
C ASN A 995 -19.64 11.13 -40.89
N GLN A 996 -20.79 11.51 -40.34
CA GLN A 996 -21.54 12.68 -40.78
C GLN A 996 -20.77 13.97 -40.52
N MET A 997 -20.19 14.16 -39.32
CA MET A 997 -19.38 15.34 -39.00
C MET A 997 -18.17 15.49 -39.93
N ILE A 998 -17.47 14.38 -40.21
CA ILE A 998 -16.36 14.36 -41.17
C ILE A 998 -16.87 14.70 -42.57
N SER A 999 -17.98 14.09 -43.00
CA SER A 999 -18.61 14.35 -44.30
C SER A 999 -19.01 15.82 -44.46
N GLU A 1000 -19.62 16.42 -43.43
CA GLU A 1000 -20.02 17.83 -43.44
C GLU A 1000 -18.82 18.74 -43.68
N TYR A 1001 -17.70 18.52 -42.99
CA TYR A 1001 -16.48 19.29 -43.21
C TYR A 1001 -15.88 19.08 -44.61
N LEU A 1002 -15.74 17.83 -45.06
CA LEU A 1002 -15.15 17.51 -46.38
C LEU A 1002 -15.98 18.06 -47.56
N ASN A 1003 -17.24 18.40 -47.33
CA ASN A 1003 -18.16 18.94 -48.34
C ASN A 1003 -18.42 20.45 -48.22
N GLN A 1004 -17.78 21.16 -47.27
CA GLN A 1004 -17.85 22.62 -47.22
C GLN A 1004 -17.22 23.20 -48.51
N LYS A 1005 -17.96 24.07 -49.21
CA LYS A 1005 -17.42 24.80 -50.37
C LYS A 1005 -16.36 25.78 -49.86
N GLU A 1006 -15.23 25.82 -50.57
CA GLU A 1006 -14.10 26.73 -50.31
C GLU A 1006 -14.52 28.20 -50.28
#